data_AF-A0A9D6KSU7-F1
#
_entry.id   AF-A0A9D6KSU7-F1
#
_cell.length_a   1.000
_cell.length_b   1.000
_cell.length_c   1.000
_cell.angle_alpha   90.00
_cell.angle_beta   90.00
_cell.angle_gamma   90.00
#
_symmetry.space_group_name_H-M   'P 1'
#
loop_
_entity.id
_entity.type
_entity.pdbx_description
1 polymer ?
#
loop_
_entity_poly.entity_id
_entity_poly.type
_entity_poly.pdbx_seq_one_letter_code
_entity_poly.pdbx_strand_id
1 'polypeptide(L)'
;MFGRVASFELRYQLKSPVLWITFVLFFLLTFLATTNDNVQIGAGGNGHINSPFAIVSTIGVMAILAQFVVVAFVANVVIRDWETGFGQILHATRVNKFDYLFGRFTGAFAASAIVLLSVPLAMALGSRMPWLDHERLGLFVPWHYIYAYLVTGLPTLFLCASLFFALATATRSMMASYIGLIAYIMIYIILSVVFSRPEYESIVSLLEPYGLGALFEQTKYWTAADRNTLLPPIGASYLANRAIWLTVSMLALATAYSTFTFASKGAKKAKRAESETAPPPLATVPSAAKRSFGADAAWTQVWARTRFEMAYVMSSPALLVLLAFGLLNAGAALWLADQNAAGTIVYPVTTLMAQVLRGAFAIIPVLIATYYAGELVWRDREKRVHEIVDATPAPDWTFVAPKVLALTLVLAATMAIGVTTGVIVQLLKGFTAIHLDEYFVWFVVPALFFCFAIAALAIFFQALTPHKFIGWGFMLLYLISNIVFGQMGLDHNLYLYGTTPGVPVSEMNGQGHYWIGSLWFRAYWTSLALLLVVLAYTLWRRGVDARLSPRLAALPRRLSGTAGALAGGLLLVFVGLGGWIFYNTNVLNVYRSNLDTERWTADMERALLHYENTPQPKITDVSLRIDLYPHQHRAMATGSYVIENRSSAPLTEVHLMWPELLKLERVEIDGATLAEDFATHHPAFPFQIWRFSRPMQPGERRQIHFVTRDERVGFPTNNVLSDVNDNGTFLNDRNVAPVLGFDRGVLLQDRNRRR
;
A
#
# COMPACT_ATOMS: atom_id res chain seq x y z
N MET A 1 -30.55 21.03 -27.58
CA MET A 1 -29.09 21.31 -27.56
C MET A 1 -28.29 20.27 -26.75
N PHE A 2 -28.97 19.43 -25.97
CA PHE A 2 -28.42 18.37 -25.12
C PHE A 2 -27.20 17.62 -25.70
N GLY A 3 -27.34 16.95 -26.85
CA GLY A 3 -26.27 16.12 -27.40
C GLY A 3 -24.99 16.91 -27.76
N ARG A 4 -25.12 18.20 -28.12
CA ARG A 4 -23.97 19.07 -28.37
C ARG A 4 -23.25 19.42 -27.07
N VAL A 5 -23.99 19.71 -26.00
CA VAL A 5 -23.42 19.98 -24.67
C VAL A 5 -22.73 18.72 -24.11
N ALA A 6 -23.39 17.56 -24.21
CA ALA A 6 -22.82 16.29 -23.75
C ALA A 6 -21.56 15.90 -24.52
N SER A 7 -21.58 16.00 -25.85
CA SER A 7 -20.39 15.70 -26.66
C SER A 7 -19.26 16.70 -26.45
N PHE A 8 -19.55 17.98 -26.22
CA PHE A 8 -18.55 18.96 -25.85
C PHE A 8 -17.86 18.59 -24.53
N GLU A 9 -18.65 18.28 -23.50
CA GLU A 9 -18.11 17.92 -22.20
C GLU A 9 -17.27 16.64 -22.27
N LEU A 10 -17.75 15.60 -22.95
CA LEU A 10 -16.99 14.37 -23.14
C LEU A 10 -15.67 14.63 -23.87
N ARG A 11 -15.68 15.41 -24.95
CA ARG A 11 -14.44 15.77 -25.69
C ARG A 11 -13.48 16.59 -24.84
N TYR A 12 -14.00 17.46 -23.97
CA TYR A 12 -13.19 18.22 -23.02
C TYR A 12 -12.47 17.26 -22.06
N GLN A 13 -13.19 16.30 -21.47
CA GLN A 13 -12.61 15.33 -20.55
C GLN A 13 -11.63 14.39 -21.24
N LEU A 14 -11.91 13.93 -22.46
CA LEU A 14 -10.99 13.07 -23.24
C LEU A 14 -9.67 13.75 -23.61
N LYS A 15 -9.64 15.09 -23.67
CA LYS A 15 -8.41 15.87 -23.86
C LYS A 15 -7.71 16.21 -22.54
N SER A 16 -8.35 15.96 -21.41
CA SER A 16 -7.78 16.21 -20.09
C SER A 16 -6.74 15.14 -19.76
N PRO A 17 -5.51 15.51 -19.36
CA PRO A 17 -4.52 14.55 -18.87
C PRO A 17 -5.02 13.74 -17.67
N VAL A 18 -5.90 14.34 -16.85
CA VAL A 18 -6.43 13.71 -15.63
C VAL A 18 -7.19 12.43 -15.96
N LEU A 19 -7.98 12.41 -17.05
CA LEU A 19 -8.74 11.23 -17.47
C LEU A 19 -7.82 10.06 -17.85
N TRP A 20 -6.77 10.32 -18.61
CA TRP A 20 -5.86 9.26 -19.05
C TRP A 20 -4.99 8.76 -17.92
N ILE A 21 -4.57 9.63 -16.99
CA ILE A 21 -3.83 9.21 -15.80
C ILE A 21 -4.70 8.33 -14.91
N THR A 22 -5.97 8.70 -14.67
CA THR A 22 -6.88 7.86 -13.87
C THR A 22 -7.24 6.57 -14.59
N PHE A 23 -7.43 6.59 -15.91
CA PHE A 23 -7.62 5.39 -16.72
C PHE A 23 -6.43 4.43 -16.58
N VAL A 24 -5.21 4.93 -16.78
CA VAL A 24 -3.98 4.12 -16.66
C VAL A 24 -3.80 3.62 -15.23
N LEU A 25 -4.11 4.43 -14.21
CA LEU A 25 -4.05 4.00 -12.81
C LEU A 25 -5.02 2.83 -12.54
N PHE A 26 -6.29 2.96 -12.92
CA PHE A 26 -7.29 1.90 -12.72
C PHE A 26 -6.95 0.65 -13.53
N PHE A 27 -6.48 0.84 -14.76
CA PHE A 27 -5.99 -0.23 -15.61
C PHE A 27 -4.84 -0.99 -14.95
N LEU A 28 -3.79 -0.29 -14.54
CA LEU A 28 -2.58 -0.91 -13.99
C LEU A 28 -2.84 -1.57 -12.64
N LEU A 29 -3.62 -0.93 -11.75
CA LEU A 29 -3.98 -1.54 -10.46
C LEU A 29 -4.72 -2.87 -10.66
N THR A 30 -5.71 -2.88 -11.57
CA THR A 30 -6.50 -4.09 -11.85
C THR A 30 -5.69 -5.14 -12.62
N PHE A 31 -4.86 -4.71 -13.56
CA PHE A 31 -4.00 -5.58 -14.35
C PHE A 31 -2.98 -6.28 -13.45
N LEU A 32 -2.33 -5.53 -12.55
CA LEU A 32 -1.44 -6.08 -11.55
C LEU A 32 -2.18 -7.04 -10.63
N ALA A 33 -3.39 -6.69 -10.17
CA ALA A 33 -4.18 -7.60 -9.34
C ALA A 33 -4.59 -8.91 -10.05
N THR A 34 -4.71 -8.88 -11.38
CA THR A 34 -5.01 -10.08 -12.19
C THR A 34 -3.76 -10.90 -12.47
N THR A 35 -2.59 -10.26 -12.55
CA THR A 35 -1.33 -10.90 -12.96
C THR A 35 -0.39 -11.21 -11.80
N ASN A 36 -0.74 -10.80 -10.58
CA ASN A 36 0.10 -10.91 -9.39
C ASN A 36 -0.70 -11.39 -8.18
N ASP A 37 -0.29 -12.52 -7.61
CA ASP A 37 -0.90 -13.09 -6.41
C ASP A 37 -0.73 -12.24 -5.15
N ASN A 38 0.32 -11.41 -5.11
CA ASN A 38 0.57 -10.51 -3.99
C ASN A 38 -0.32 -9.27 -4.02
N VAL A 39 -0.98 -8.99 -5.15
CA VAL A 39 -1.91 -7.87 -5.29
C VAL A 39 -3.31 -8.45 -5.41
N GLN A 40 -4.08 -8.41 -4.34
CA GLN A 40 -5.44 -8.93 -4.36
C GLN A 40 -6.46 -7.78 -4.30
N ILE A 41 -7.36 -7.74 -5.28
CA ILE A 41 -8.51 -6.83 -5.28
C ILE A 41 -9.77 -7.70 -5.32
N GLY A 42 -10.53 -7.70 -4.23
CA GLY A 42 -11.73 -8.53 -4.10
C GLY A 42 -11.40 -10.00 -3.82
N ALA A 43 -11.89 -10.92 -4.66
CA ALA A 43 -11.83 -12.36 -4.41
C ALA A 43 -10.41 -12.93 -4.61
N GLY A 44 -10.03 -13.87 -3.73
CA GLY A 44 -8.78 -14.65 -3.85
C GLY A 44 -8.94 -16.04 -3.24
N GLY A 45 -7.89 -16.86 -3.33
CA GLY A 45 -7.91 -18.28 -2.95
C GLY A 45 -8.02 -19.22 -4.16
N ASN A 46 -8.60 -20.40 -3.95
CA ASN A 46 -8.61 -21.53 -4.90
C ASN A 46 -9.50 -21.36 -6.17
N GLY A 47 -9.93 -20.14 -6.49
CA GLY A 47 -10.75 -19.84 -7.66
C GLY A 47 -9.92 -19.42 -8.88
N HIS A 48 -10.46 -19.58 -10.09
CA HIS A 48 -9.84 -19.05 -11.29
C HIS A 48 -9.80 -17.51 -11.24
N ILE A 49 -8.69 -16.94 -11.68
CA ILE A 49 -8.43 -15.49 -11.64
C ILE A 49 -9.46 -14.72 -12.48
N ASN A 50 -9.83 -15.29 -13.63
CA ASN A 50 -10.82 -14.74 -14.56
C ASN A 50 -12.22 -15.36 -14.39
N SER A 51 -12.51 -15.95 -13.22
CA SER A 51 -13.84 -16.49 -12.92
C SER A 51 -14.91 -15.39 -12.94
N PRO A 52 -16.18 -15.72 -13.24
CA PRO A 52 -17.27 -14.74 -13.21
C PRO A 52 -17.35 -14.02 -11.85
N PHE A 53 -17.19 -14.76 -10.74
CA PHE A 53 -17.20 -14.20 -9.40
C PHE A 53 -16.04 -13.22 -9.16
N ALA A 54 -14.81 -13.58 -9.56
CA ALA A 54 -13.65 -12.69 -9.42
C ALA A 54 -13.82 -11.40 -10.24
N ILE A 55 -14.31 -11.50 -11.48
CA ILE A 55 -14.57 -10.33 -12.35
C ILE A 55 -15.60 -9.40 -11.71
N VAL A 56 -16.75 -9.93 -11.27
CA VAL A 56 -17.82 -9.12 -10.66
C VAL A 56 -17.33 -8.47 -9.36
N SER A 57 -16.64 -9.22 -8.50
CA SER A 57 -16.11 -8.71 -7.23
C SER A 57 -15.07 -7.61 -7.45
N THR A 58 -14.14 -7.81 -8.38
CA THR A 58 -13.09 -6.83 -8.70
C THR A 58 -13.69 -5.54 -9.25
N ILE A 59 -14.64 -5.62 -10.19
CA ILE A 59 -15.32 -4.42 -10.72
C ILE A 59 -16.12 -3.72 -9.63
N GLY A 60 -16.78 -4.45 -8.73
CA GLY A 60 -17.50 -3.87 -7.60
C GLY A 60 -16.60 -3.10 -6.64
N VAL A 61 -15.45 -3.68 -6.25
CA VAL A 61 -14.45 -2.99 -5.41
C VAL A 61 -13.86 -1.77 -6.13
N MET A 62 -13.54 -1.90 -7.41
CA MET A 62 -13.03 -0.77 -8.19
C MET A 62 -14.09 0.31 -8.43
N ALA A 63 -15.38 -0.02 -8.43
CA ALA A 63 -16.47 0.96 -8.48
C ALA A 63 -16.55 1.80 -7.19
N ILE A 64 -16.22 1.22 -6.02
CA ILE A 64 -16.02 1.99 -4.79
C ILE A 64 -14.88 2.99 -5.00
N LEU A 65 -13.73 2.59 -5.54
CA LEU A 65 -12.63 3.54 -5.80
C LEU A 65 -13.00 4.57 -6.89
N ALA A 66 -13.83 4.21 -7.86
CA ALA A 66 -14.26 5.12 -8.93
C ALA A 66 -15.03 6.34 -8.42
N GLN A 67 -15.57 6.32 -7.20
CA GLN A 67 -16.26 7.48 -6.62
C GLN A 67 -15.36 8.73 -6.50
N PHE A 68 -14.06 8.55 -6.26
CA PHE A 68 -13.10 9.66 -6.24
C PHE A 68 -12.98 10.31 -7.63
N VAL A 69 -13.01 9.48 -8.67
CA VAL A 69 -13.00 9.89 -10.08
C VAL A 69 -14.31 10.61 -10.42
N VAL A 70 -15.45 10.07 -9.97
CA VAL A 70 -16.76 10.68 -10.16
C VAL A 70 -16.81 12.07 -9.55
N VAL A 71 -16.35 12.28 -8.32
CA VAL A 71 -16.32 13.62 -7.73
C VAL A 71 -15.40 14.55 -8.51
N ALA A 72 -14.22 14.08 -8.91
CA ALA A 72 -13.26 14.90 -9.67
C ALA A 72 -13.81 15.38 -11.03
N PHE A 73 -14.61 14.56 -11.72
CA PHE A 73 -15.19 14.92 -13.01
C PHE A 73 -16.60 15.51 -12.86
N VAL A 74 -17.54 14.75 -12.32
CA VAL A 74 -18.97 15.07 -12.34
C VAL A 74 -19.29 16.30 -11.47
N ALA A 75 -18.71 16.42 -10.28
CA ALA A 75 -18.96 17.60 -9.43
C ALA A 75 -18.32 18.87 -10.03
N ASN A 76 -17.11 18.73 -10.58
CA ASN A 76 -16.36 19.84 -11.16
C ASN A 76 -17.09 20.46 -12.37
N VAL A 77 -17.75 19.66 -13.20
CA VAL A 77 -18.39 20.16 -14.42
C VAL A 77 -19.49 21.19 -14.14
N VAL A 78 -20.18 21.13 -13.00
CA VAL A 78 -21.20 22.16 -12.65
C VAL A 78 -20.56 23.43 -12.10
N ILE A 79 -19.40 23.31 -11.46
CA ILE A 79 -18.76 24.39 -10.70
C ILE A 79 -17.74 25.16 -11.55
N ARG A 80 -17.09 24.48 -12.51
CA ARG A 80 -16.03 25.02 -13.37
C ARG A 80 -16.39 26.33 -14.06
N ASP A 81 -17.63 26.48 -14.51
CA ASP A 81 -18.06 27.69 -15.21
C ASP A 81 -18.17 28.91 -14.29
N TRP A 82 -18.49 28.68 -13.02
CA TRP A 82 -18.50 29.72 -12.00
C TRP A 82 -17.07 30.11 -11.62
N GLU A 83 -16.19 29.13 -11.43
CA GLU A 83 -14.78 29.37 -11.06
C GLU A 83 -13.99 30.06 -12.17
N THR A 84 -14.28 29.75 -13.43
CA THR A 84 -13.64 30.38 -14.60
C THR A 84 -14.30 31.70 -15.00
N GLY A 85 -15.45 32.06 -14.41
CA GLY A 85 -16.23 33.24 -14.79
C GLY A 85 -17.01 33.09 -16.11
N PHE A 86 -16.90 31.96 -16.81
CA PHE A 86 -17.56 31.73 -18.10
C PHE A 86 -19.07 31.51 -17.99
N GLY A 87 -19.59 31.21 -16.79
CA GLY A 87 -21.02 30.97 -16.55
C GLY A 87 -21.92 32.12 -17.03
N GLN A 88 -21.51 33.37 -16.85
CA GLN A 88 -22.30 34.54 -17.28
C GLN A 88 -22.51 34.59 -18.80
N ILE A 89 -21.52 34.16 -19.58
CA ILE A 89 -21.61 34.12 -21.04
C ILE A 89 -22.61 33.04 -21.47
N LEU A 90 -22.55 31.86 -20.85
CA LEU A 90 -23.51 30.78 -21.10
C LEU A 90 -24.94 31.18 -20.77
N HIS A 91 -25.15 32.00 -19.74
CA HIS A 91 -26.49 32.47 -19.37
C HIS A 91 -27.10 33.43 -20.40
N ALA A 92 -26.28 34.10 -21.22
CA ALA A 92 -26.75 34.95 -22.31
C ALA A 92 -27.10 34.15 -23.59
N THR A 93 -26.85 32.84 -23.60
CA THR A 93 -27.16 31.97 -24.76
C THR A 93 -28.57 31.38 -24.67
N ARG A 94 -29.07 30.83 -25.78
CA ARG A 94 -30.38 30.15 -25.85
C ARG A 94 -30.39 28.74 -25.24
N VAL A 95 -29.37 28.34 -24.47
CA VAL A 95 -29.28 27.00 -23.89
C VAL A 95 -30.26 26.90 -22.72
N ASN A 96 -31.21 25.98 -22.81
CA ASN A 96 -32.17 25.76 -21.73
C ASN A 96 -31.53 25.00 -20.55
N LYS A 97 -32.20 25.06 -19.39
CA LYS A 97 -31.73 24.45 -18.14
C LYS A 97 -31.47 22.94 -18.26
N PHE A 98 -32.37 22.21 -18.94
CA PHE A 98 -32.26 20.76 -19.13
C PHE A 98 -31.04 20.38 -19.98
N ASP A 99 -30.91 21.00 -21.15
CA ASP A 99 -29.82 20.77 -22.10
C ASP A 99 -28.46 21.08 -21.47
N TYR A 100 -28.38 22.16 -20.67
CA TYR A 100 -27.17 22.54 -19.96
C TYR A 100 -26.80 21.52 -18.88
N LEU A 101 -27.72 21.27 -17.94
CA LEU A 101 -27.42 20.52 -16.72
C LEU A 101 -27.21 19.04 -17.03
N PHE A 102 -28.18 18.41 -17.70
CA PHE A 102 -28.09 16.99 -18.01
C PHE A 102 -27.12 16.70 -19.14
N GLY A 103 -26.93 17.61 -20.10
CA GLY A 103 -25.89 17.45 -21.12
C GLY A 103 -24.50 17.34 -20.47
N ARG A 104 -24.21 18.23 -19.52
CA ARG A 104 -22.97 18.20 -18.72
C ARG A 104 -22.82 16.93 -17.88
N PHE A 105 -23.88 16.57 -17.15
CA PHE A 105 -23.90 15.33 -16.38
C PHE A 105 -23.59 14.12 -17.24
N THR A 106 -24.27 13.96 -18.39
CA THR A 106 -24.08 12.83 -19.30
C THR A 106 -22.66 12.77 -19.86
N GLY A 107 -22.07 13.90 -20.25
CA GLY A 107 -20.69 13.94 -20.73
C GLY A 107 -19.67 13.55 -19.65
N ALA A 108 -19.84 14.06 -18.42
CA ALA A 108 -18.97 13.73 -17.30
C ALA A 108 -19.15 12.29 -16.79
N PHE A 109 -20.39 11.78 -16.80
CA PHE A 109 -20.71 10.39 -16.49
C PHE A 109 -20.09 9.44 -17.51
N ALA A 110 -20.19 9.74 -18.81
CA ALA A 110 -19.55 8.96 -19.86
C ALA A 110 -18.01 8.93 -19.70
N ALA A 111 -17.39 10.06 -19.36
CA ALA A 111 -15.96 10.11 -19.05
C ALA A 111 -15.59 9.21 -17.85
N SER A 112 -16.38 9.25 -16.78
CA SER A 112 -16.18 8.39 -15.60
C SER A 112 -16.38 6.90 -15.94
N ALA A 113 -17.36 6.59 -16.80
CA ALA A 113 -17.63 5.25 -17.26
C ALA A 113 -16.46 4.69 -18.11
N ILE A 114 -15.82 5.52 -18.94
CA ILE A 114 -14.60 5.15 -19.68
C ILE A 114 -13.46 4.79 -18.72
N VAL A 115 -13.29 5.53 -17.63
CA VAL A 115 -12.28 5.18 -16.61
C VAL A 115 -12.62 3.84 -15.96
N LEU A 116 -13.88 3.59 -15.58
CA LEU A 116 -14.27 2.30 -15.00
C LEU A 116 -14.13 1.14 -16.00
N LEU A 117 -14.34 1.38 -17.30
CA LEU A 117 -14.15 0.39 -18.37
C LEU A 117 -12.71 -0.13 -18.45
N SER A 118 -11.73 0.64 -17.96
CA SER A 118 -10.34 0.17 -17.88
C SER A 118 -10.19 -1.08 -17.01
N VAL A 119 -11.07 -1.31 -16.03
CA VAL A 119 -11.02 -2.43 -15.08
C VAL A 119 -11.29 -3.78 -15.78
N PRO A 120 -12.46 -4.01 -16.43
CA PRO A 120 -12.68 -5.24 -17.18
C PRO A 120 -11.68 -5.43 -18.33
N LEU A 121 -11.22 -4.35 -18.97
CA LEU A 121 -10.17 -4.44 -20.01
C LEU A 121 -8.84 -4.93 -19.43
N ALA A 122 -8.45 -4.40 -18.27
CA ALA A 122 -7.25 -4.82 -17.56
C ALA A 122 -7.32 -6.28 -17.13
N MET A 123 -8.45 -6.75 -16.62
CA MET A 123 -8.63 -8.17 -16.29
C MET A 123 -8.58 -9.06 -17.53
N ALA A 124 -9.23 -8.65 -18.62
CA ALA A 124 -9.23 -9.42 -19.87
C ALA A 124 -7.83 -9.50 -20.50
N LEU A 125 -7.03 -8.43 -20.44
CA LEU A 125 -5.66 -8.44 -20.92
C LEU A 125 -4.73 -9.17 -19.94
N GLY A 126 -4.90 -8.95 -18.64
CA GLY A 126 -4.14 -9.61 -17.58
C GLY A 126 -4.27 -11.12 -17.65
N SER A 127 -5.50 -11.63 -17.84
CA SER A 127 -5.78 -13.07 -17.95
C SER A 127 -5.23 -13.73 -19.22
N ARG A 128 -4.57 -12.98 -20.11
CA ARG A 128 -3.91 -13.48 -21.33
C ARG A 128 -2.40 -13.42 -21.26
N MET A 129 -1.86 -12.96 -20.13
CA MET A 129 -0.42 -12.81 -20.01
C MET A 129 0.26 -14.17 -19.93
N PRO A 130 1.34 -14.40 -20.72
CA PRO A 130 1.91 -15.73 -20.92
C PRO A 130 2.60 -16.30 -19.68
N TRP A 131 2.90 -15.45 -18.69
CA TRP A 131 3.53 -15.85 -17.43
C TRP A 131 2.53 -16.30 -16.36
N LEU A 132 1.23 -16.23 -16.62
CA LEU A 132 0.22 -16.78 -15.72
C LEU A 132 0.15 -18.30 -15.84
N ASP A 133 -0.07 -18.96 -14.71
CA ASP A 133 -0.43 -20.37 -14.70
C ASP A 133 -1.80 -20.55 -15.39
N HIS A 134 -1.80 -21.33 -16.47
CA HIS A 134 -2.96 -21.53 -17.32
C HIS A 134 -4.05 -22.35 -16.62
N GLU A 135 -3.71 -23.12 -15.59
CA GLU A 135 -4.70 -23.87 -14.81
C GLU A 135 -5.46 -22.99 -13.80
N ARG A 136 -4.94 -21.79 -13.52
CA ARG A 136 -5.63 -20.76 -12.74
C ARG A 136 -6.57 -19.91 -13.59
N LEU A 137 -6.62 -20.17 -14.90
CA LEU A 137 -7.46 -19.46 -15.85
C LEU A 137 -8.61 -20.38 -16.28
N GLY A 138 -9.83 -19.90 -16.03
CA GLY A 138 -11.03 -20.45 -16.66
C GLY A 138 -11.13 -20.01 -18.13
N LEU A 139 -12.16 -20.53 -18.80
CA LEU A 139 -12.48 -20.12 -20.18
C LEU A 139 -12.73 -18.61 -20.26
N PHE A 140 -12.09 -17.96 -21.23
CA PHE A 140 -12.37 -16.56 -21.50
C PHE A 140 -13.76 -16.42 -22.12
N VAL A 141 -14.71 -15.90 -21.34
CA VAL A 141 -16.07 -15.59 -21.81
C VAL A 141 -16.26 -14.07 -21.79
N PRO A 142 -16.29 -13.38 -22.95
CA PRO A 142 -16.45 -11.92 -23.02
C PRO A 142 -17.66 -11.41 -22.25
N TRP A 143 -18.74 -12.20 -22.23
CA TRP A 143 -19.97 -11.85 -21.54
C TRP A 143 -19.80 -11.66 -20.04
N HIS A 144 -18.88 -12.36 -19.37
CA HIS A 144 -18.65 -12.18 -17.92
C HIS A 144 -18.18 -10.76 -17.59
N TYR A 145 -17.32 -10.19 -18.43
CA TYR A 145 -16.79 -8.84 -18.28
C TYR A 145 -17.85 -7.77 -18.58
N ILE A 146 -18.62 -7.97 -19.64
CA ILE A 146 -19.73 -7.08 -20.01
C ILE A 146 -20.80 -7.10 -18.92
N TYR A 147 -21.19 -8.30 -18.45
CA TYR A 147 -22.13 -8.49 -17.37
C TYR A 147 -21.70 -7.74 -16.11
N ALA A 148 -20.47 -7.97 -15.64
CA ALA A 148 -19.96 -7.33 -14.45
C ALA A 148 -19.94 -5.79 -14.58
N TYR A 149 -19.54 -5.28 -15.75
CA TYR A 149 -19.56 -3.84 -16.02
C TYR A 149 -20.97 -3.25 -16.05
N LEU A 150 -21.92 -3.88 -16.75
CA LEU A 150 -23.29 -3.36 -16.92
C LEU A 150 -24.17 -3.56 -15.68
N VAL A 151 -24.01 -4.67 -14.97
CA VAL A 151 -24.91 -5.07 -13.86
C VAL A 151 -24.39 -4.58 -12.51
N THR A 152 -23.08 -4.48 -12.34
CA THR A 152 -22.45 -4.09 -11.06
C THR A 152 -21.79 -2.72 -11.16
N GLY A 153 -20.94 -2.50 -12.16
CA GLY A 153 -20.16 -1.27 -12.29
C GLY A 153 -21.00 -0.02 -12.61
N LEU A 154 -21.71 -0.02 -13.74
CA LEU A 154 -22.44 1.14 -14.24
C LEU A 154 -23.57 1.63 -13.32
N PRO A 155 -24.44 0.77 -12.73
CA PRO A 155 -25.51 1.23 -11.85
C PRO A 155 -24.96 1.93 -10.60
N THR A 156 -23.88 1.37 -10.05
CA THR A 156 -23.15 1.92 -8.90
C THR A 156 -22.51 3.26 -9.25
N LEU A 157 -21.86 3.35 -10.42
CA LEU A 157 -21.28 4.59 -10.91
C LEU A 157 -22.34 5.67 -11.16
N PHE A 158 -23.50 5.27 -11.68
CA PHE A 158 -24.63 6.17 -11.94
C PHE A 158 -25.22 6.72 -10.65
N LEU A 159 -25.36 5.88 -9.62
CA LEU A 159 -25.75 6.30 -8.28
C LEU A 159 -24.80 7.36 -7.72
N CYS A 160 -23.50 7.04 -7.67
CA CYS A 160 -22.50 7.95 -7.13
C CYS A 160 -22.46 9.27 -7.92
N ALA A 161 -22.51 9.20 -9.26
CA ALA A 161 -22.53 10.37 -10.13
C ALA A 161 -23.75 11.24 -9.86
N SER A 162 -24.93 10.64 -9.77
CA SER A 162 -26.18 11.37 -9.53
C SER A 162 -26.19 12.06 -8.16
N LEU A 163 -25.75 11.37 -7.11
CA LEU A 163 -25.67 11.92 -5.75
C LEU A 163 -24.69 13.10 -5.67
N PHE A 164 -23.45 12.92 -6.13
CA PHE A 164 -22.44 13.96 -6.04
C PHE A 164 -22.71 15.13 -7.00
N PHE A 165 -23.32 14.87 -8.15
CA PHE A 165 -23.80 15.91 -9.05
C PHE A 165 -24.89 16.77 -8.39
N ALA A 166 -25.87 16.13 -7.75
CA ALA A 166 -26.93 16.83 -7.04
C ALA A 166 -26.37 17.68 -5.89
N LEU A 167 -25.45 17.11 -5.11
CA LEU A 167 -24.79 17.82 -4.03
C LEU A 167 -23.95 19.01 -4.53
N ALA A 168 -23.15 18.81 -5.59
CA ALA A 168 -22.37 19.87 -6.22
C ALA A 168 -23.26 21.00 -6.75
N THR A 169 -24.38 20.64 -7.37
CA THR A 169 -25.36 21.56 -7.94
C THR A 169 -26.04 22.40 -6.86
N ALA A 170 -26.50 21.76 -5.78
CA ALA A 170 -27.19 22.43 -4.68
C ALA A 170 -26.26 23.36 -3.88
N THR A 171 -25.03 22.92 -3.63
CA THR A 171 -24.08 23.65 -2.77
C THR A 171 -23.24 24.67 -3.54
N ARG A 172 -22.98 24.44 -4.83
CA ARG A 172 -22.00 25.16 -5.66
C ARG A 172 -20.61 25.19 -5.02
N SER A 173 -20.21 24.10 -4.38
CA SER A 173 -18.92 24.00 -3.68
C SER A 173 -18.27 22.64 -3.91
N MET A 174 -17.05 22.65 -4.46
CA MET A 174 -16.24 21.44 -4.63
C MET A 174 -15.97 20.79 -3.27
N MET A 175 -15.76 21.60 -2.23
CA MET A 175 -15.53 21.13 -0.86
C MET A 175 -16.73 20.34 -0.32
N ALA A 176 -17.95 20.81 -0.59
CA ALA A 176 -19.14 20.11 -0.14
C ALA A 176 -19.30 18.74 -0.83
N SER A 177 -18.97 18.63 -2.12
CA SER A 177 -18.96 17.34 -2.83
C SER A 177 -17.97 16.35 -2.23
N TYR A 178 -16.78 16.82 -1.85
CA TYR A 178 -15.78 15.99 -1.15
C TYR A 178 -16.23 15.55 0.25
N ILE A 179 -16.84 16.44 1.03
CA ILE A 179 -17.41 16.09 2.34
C ILE A 179 -18.56 15.07 2.19
N GLY A 180 -19.42 15.26 1.19
CA GLY A 180 -20.50 14.30 0.89
C GLY A 180 -19.97 12.93 0.50
N LEU A 181 -18.86 12.89 -0.24
CA LEU A 181 -18.17 11.64 -0.56
C LEU A 181 -17.67 10.94 0.71
N ILE A 182 -17.01 11.67 1.61
CA ILE A 182 -16.53 11.11 2.89
C ILE A 182 -17.71 10.55 3.70
N ALA A 183 -18.79 11.33 3.83
CA ALA A 183 -19.98 10.90 4.55
C ALA A 183 -20.59 9.64 3.94
N TYR A 184 -20.62 9.55 2.61
CA TYR A 184 -21.13 8.39 1.88
C TYR A 184 -20.29 7.12 2.14
N ILE A 185 -18.96 7.21 2.04
CA ILE A 185 -18.06 6.09 2.38
C ILE A 185 -18.20 5.70 3.85
N MET A 186 -18.31 6.67 4.75
CA MET A 186 -18.46 6.42 6.19
C MET A 186 -19.76 5.66 6.47
N ILE A 187 -20.87 6.04 5.85
CA ILE A 187 -22.13 5.30 5.94
C ILE A 187 -21.93 3.86 5.46
N TYR A 188 -21.29 3.66 4.30
CA TYR A 188 -21.01 2.31 3.80
C TYR A 188 -20.19 1.45 4.77
N ILE A 189 -19.14 2.00 5.37
CA ILE A 189 -18.28 1.25 6.30
C ILE A 189 -19.03 0.94 7.59
N ILE A 190 -19.80 1.90 8.12
CA ILE A 190 -20.65 1.66 9.29
C ILE A 190 -21.65 0.54 8.98
N LEU A 191 -22.30 0.57 7.82
CA LEU A 191 -23.20 -0.50 7.38
C LEU A 191 -22.47 -1.84 7.29
N SER A 192 -21.25 -1.86 6.76
CA SER A 192 -20.45 -3.08 6.62
C SER A 192 -20.00 -3.66 7.98
N VAL A 193 -19.69 -2.81 8.97
CA VAL A 193 -19.23 -3.23 10.30
C VAL A 193 -20.38 -3.59 11.23
N VAL A 194 -21.38 -2.73 11.36
CA VAL A 194 -22.51 -2.92 12.29
C VAL A 194 -23.29 -4.19 11.93
N PHE A 195 -23.37 -4.49 10.64
CA PHE A 195 -24.20 -5.55 10.13
C PHE A 195 -23.39 -6.71 9.51
N SER A 196 -22.12 -6.87 9.92
CA SER A 196 -21.33 -8.09 9.65
C SER A 196 -21.90 -9.34 10.35
N ARG A 197 -22.89 -9.15 11.24
CA ARG A 197 -23.58 -10.23 11.94
C ARG A 197 -24.57 -10.93 11.00
N PRO A 198 -24.67 -12.28 11.07
CA PRO A 198 -25.59 -13.05 10.22
C PRO A 198 -27.06 -12.60 10.32
N GLU A 199 -27.48 -12.08 11.48
CA GLU A 199 -28.86 -11.65 11.74
C GLU A 199 -29.35 -10.51 10.84
N TYR A 200 -28.45 -9.67 10.34
CA TYR A 200 -28.80 -8.46 9.58
C TYR A 200 -28.57 -8.59 8.08
N GLU A 201 -28.16 -9.78 7.62
CA GLU A 201 -27.72 -10.01 6.24
C GLU A 201 -28.74 -9.57 5.19
N SER A 202 -30.02 -9.94 5.35
CA SER A 202 -31.07 -9.60 4.38
C SER A 202 -31.44 -8.11 4.36
N ILE A 203 -31.18 -7.37 5.45
CA ILE A 203 -31.38 -5.91 5.48
C ILE A 203 -30.20 -5.23 4.79
N VAL A 204 -28.97 -5.74 5.03
CA VAL A 204 -27.75 -5.22 4.41
C VAL A 204 -27.79 -5.38 2.90
N SER A 205 -28.24 -6.53 2.39
CA SER A 205 -28.33 -6.74 0.96
C SER A 205 -29.20 -5.68 0.26
N LEU A 206 -30.18 -5.11 0.95
CA LEU A 206 -31.02 -4.02 0.43
C LEU A 206 -30.40 -2.63 0.65
N LEU A 207 -29.85 -2.36 1.83
CA LEU A 207 -29.37 -1.02 2.23
C LEU A 207 -27.92 -0.72 1.86
N GLU A 208 -27.14 -1.70 1.41
CA GLU A 208 -25.76 -1.48 0.97
C GLU A 208 -25.74 -0.90 -0.46
N PRO A 209 -25.26 0.34 -0.66
CA PRO A 209 -25.52 1.08 -1.90
C PRO A 209 -24.69 0.64 -3.12
N TYR A 210 -23.58 -0.05 -2.92
CA TYR A 210 -22.75 -0.59 -4.00
C TYR A 210 -23.29 -1.94 -4.53
N GLY A 211 -24.19 -2.59 -3.79
CA GLY A 211 -24.80 -3.89 -4.12
C GLY A 211 -23.85 -5.09 -3.97
N LEU A 212 -22.69 -4.90 -3.34
CA LEU A 212 -21.77 -5.95 -2.94
C LEU A 212 -22.35 -6.82 -1.82
N GLY A 213 -23.13 -6.23 -0.91
CA GLY A 213 -23.82 -6.99 0.14
C GLY A 213 -24.81 -8.00 -0.44
N ALA A 214 -25.62 -7.59 -1.41
CA ALA A 214 -26.54 -8.48 -2.13
C ALA A 214 -25.82 -9.54 -2.95
N LEU A 215 -24.69 -9.18 -3.56
CA LEU A 215 -23.84 -10.14 -4.27
C LEU A 215 -23.28 -11.20 -3.33
N PHE A 216 -22.80 -10.79 -2.15
CA PHE A 216 -22.28 -11.68 -1.13
C PHE A 216 -23.35 -12.63 -0.59
N GLU A 217 -24.54 -12.12 -0.24
CA GLU A 217 -25.68 -12.93 0.24
C GLU A 217 -26.02 -14.07 -0.73
N GLN A 218 -25.97 -13.82 -2.03
CA GLN A 218 -26.32 -14.81 -3.06
C GLN A 218 -25.20 -15.81 -3.36
N THR A 219 -23.97 -15.49 -2.98
CA THR A 219 -22.77 -16.29 -3.34
C THR A 219 -22.03 -16.84 -2.11
N LYS A 220 -22.51 -16.59 -0.89
CA LYS A 220 -21.85 -17.02 0.35
C LYS A 220 -21.66 -18.53 0.47
N TYR A 221 -22.61 -19.32 -0.03
CA TYR A 221 -22.60 -20.78 0.03
C TYR A 221 -22.00 -21.43 -1.21
N TRP A 222 -21.48 -20.64 -2.15
CA TRP A 222 -20.85 -21.16 -3.35
C TRP A 222 -19.54 -21.85 -3.02
N THR A 223 -19.37 -23.04 -3.59
CA THR A 223 -18.09 -23.73 -3.60
C THR A 223 -17.10 -23.01 -4.52
N ALA A 224 -15.81 -23.39 -4.47
CA ALA A 224 -14.83 -22.88 -5.43
C ALA A 224 -15.20 -23.21 -6.89
N ALA A 225 -15.78 -24.39 -7.13
CA ALA A 225 -16.24 -24.80 -8.45
C ALA A 225 -17.41 -23.91 -8.95
N ASP A 226 -18.35 -23.57 -8.05
CA ASP A 226 -19.46 -22.68 -8.37
C ASP A 226 -18.95 -21.28 -8.71
N ARG A 227 -18.07 -20.71 -7.88
CA ARG A 227 -17.46 -19.38 -8.14
C ARG A 227 -16.71 -19.33 -9.47
N ASN A 228 -16.14 -20.45 -9.91
CA ASN A 228 -15.38 -20.56 -11.15
C ASN A 228 -16.25 -20.61 -12.41
N THR A 229 -17.51 -21.03 -12.30
CA THR A 229 -18.34 -21.38 -13.46
C THR A 229 -19.65 -20.59 -13.52
N LEU A 230 -20.25 -20.26 -12.37
CA LEU A 230 -21.54 -19.59 -12.30
C LEU A 230 -21.39 -18.07 -12.30
N LEU A 231 -22.17 -17.41 -13.17
CA LEU A 231 -22.40 -15.98 -13.07
C LEU A 231 -23.29 -15.70 -11.85
N PRO A 232 -22.94 -14.74 -10.98
CA PRO A 232 -23.80 -14.36 -9.85
C PRO A 232 -25.20 -14.02 -10.37
N PRO A 233 -26.25 -14.74 -9.93
CA PRO A 233 -27.58 -14.56 -10.47
C PRO A 233 -28.12 -13.17 -10.15
N ILE A 234 -29.04 -12.67 -10.96
CA ILE A 234 -29.80 -11.45 -10.63
C ILE A 234 -30.98 -11.87 -9.74
N GLY A 235 -30.69 -12.21 -8.49
CA GLY A 235 -31.70 -12.65 -7.53
C GLY A 235 -32.60 -11.50 -7.03
N ALA A 236 -33.67 -11.85 -6.30
CA ALA A 236 -34.66 -10.90 -5.81
C ALA A 236 -34.04 -9.79 -4.93
N SER A 237 -33.10 -10.13 -4.03
CA SER A 237 -32.42 -9.14 -3.18
C SER A 237 -31.57 -8.16 -3.97
N TYR A 238 -30.86 -8.65 -5.01
CA TYR A 238 -30.05 -7.79 -5.88
C TYR A 238 -30.93 -6.86 -6.73
N LEU A 239 -32.03 -7.34 -7.28
CA LEU A 239 -32.99 -6.49 -8.01
C LEU A 239 -33.62 -5.43 -7.11
N ALA A 240 -34.04 -5.82 -5.89
CA ALA A 240 -34.60 -4.89 -4.93
C ALA A 240 -33.58 -3.81 -4.55
N ASN A 241 -32.32 -4.19 -4.30
CA ASN A 241 -31.22 -3.24 -4.08
C ASN A 241 -31.09 -2.26 -5.26
N ARG A 242 -30.97 -2.75 -6.50
CA ARG A 242 -30.81 -1.89 -7.67
C ARG A 242 -32.03 -0.99 -7.90
N ALA A 243 -33.24 -1.47 -7.66
CA ALA A 243 -34.44 -0.67 -7.75
C ALA A 243 -34.45 0.49 -6.73
N ILE A 244 -34.10 0.21 -5.47
CA ILE A 244 -33.98 1.23 -4.41
C ILE A 244 -32.96 2.30 -4.83
N TRP A 245 -31.75 1.90 -5.17
CA TRP A 245 -30.66 2.84 -5.40
C TRP A 245 -30.75 3.57 -6.74
N LEU A 246 -31.32 2.96 -7.78
CA LEU A 246 -31.65 3.69 -9.02
C LEU A 246 -32.77 4.71 -8.77
N THR A 247 -33.75 4.40 -7.92
CA THR A 247 -34.77 5.37 -7.51
C THR A 247 -34.14 6.56 -6.78
N VAL A 248 -33.24 6.30 -5.83
CA VAL A 248 -32.46 7.35 -5.14
C VAL A 248 -31.64 8.18 -6.13
N SER A 249 -31.04 7.56 -7.13
CA SER A 249 -30.28 8.24 -8.19
C SER A 249 -31.17 9.21 -8.97
N MET A 250 -32.37 8.76 -9.38
CA MET A 250 -33.32 9.59 -10.11
C MET A 250 -33.86 10.74 -9.25
N LEU A 251 -34.11 10.50 -7.96
CA LEU A 251 -34.50 11.55 -7.00
C LEU A 251 -33.37 12.57 -6.80
N ALA A 252 -32.11 12.13 -6.76
CA ALA A 252 -30.95 13.03 -6.69
C ALA A 252 -30.87 13.92 -7.95
N LEU A 253 -31.02 13.34 -9.14
CA LEU A 253 -31.06 14.11 -10.39
C LEU A 253 -32.25 15.07 -10.47
N ALA A 254 -33.42 14.67 -9.99
CA ALA A 254 -34.58 15.56 -9.89
C ALA A 254 -34.31 16.72 -8.92
N THR A 255 -33.61 16.46 -7.82
CA THR A 255 -33.18 17.47 -6.85
C THR A 255 -32.12 18.40 -7.44
N ALA A 256 -31.16 17.88 -8.21
CA ALA A 256 -30.20 18.70 -8.96
C ALA A 256 -30.93 19.64 -9.93
N TYR A 257 -31.93 19.11 -10.64
CA TYR A 257 -32.74 19.92 -11.54
C TYR A 257 -33.56 20.97 -10.79
N SER A 258 -34.21 20.65 -9.67
CA SER A 258 -35.02 21.64 -8.93
C SER A 258 -34.16 22.75 -8.30
N THR A 259 -32.97 22.41 -7.77
CA THR A 259 -32.07 23.35 -7.09
C THR A 259 -31.22 24.19 -8.03
N PHE A 260 -30.96 23.74 -9.26
CA PHE A 260 -30.14 24.48 -10.20
C PHE A 260 -30.81 25.78 -10.65
N THR A 261 -30.06 26.88 -10.64
CA THR A 261 -30.49 28.17 -11.21
C THR A 261 -29.31 28.83 -11.94
N PHE A 262 -29.61 29.46 -13.08
CA PHE A 262 -28.63 30.30 -13.79
C PHE A 262 -28.38 31.64 -13.07
N ALA A 263 -29.23 32.00 -12.10
CA ALA A 263 -28.96 33.16 -11.27
C ALA A 263 -27.63 32.97 -10.51
N SER A 264 -26.73 33.95 -10.60
CA SER A 264 -25.69 34.08 -9.57
C SER A 264 -26.41 34.21 -8.24
N LYS A 265 -26.01 33.47 -7.20
CA LYS A 265 -26.33 33.90 -5.83
C LYS A 265 -25.86 35.34 -5.79
N GLY A 266 -26.80 36.28 -5.80
CA GLY A 266 -26.48 37.70 -5.92
C GLY A 266 -25.40 37.94 -4.89
N ALA A 267 -24.27 38.54 -5.31
CA ALA A 267 -23.37 39.16 -4.36
C ALA A 267 -24.28 39.84 -3.36
N LYS A 268 -24.33 39.34 -2.11
CA LYS A 268 -25.12 39.92 -1.00
C LYS A 268 -25.02 41.38 -1.26
N LYS A 269 -26.11 42.04 -1.68
CA LYS A 269 -26.11 43.40 -2.25
C LYS A 269 -25.18 44.15 -1.34
N ALA A 270 -23.91 44.27 -1.76
CA ALA A 270 -22.94 44.93 -0.94
C ALA A 270 -23.60 46.27 -0.93
N LYS A 271 -24.01 46.74 0.25
CA LYS A 271 -24.34 48.14 0.40
C LYS A 271 -23.11 48.78 -0.19
N ARG A 272 -23.24 49.22 -1.44
CA ARG A 272 -22.36 50.16 -2.07
C ARG A 272 -22.73 51.38 -1.26
N ALA A 273 -22.15 51.45 -0.06
CA ALA A 273 -21.74 52.69 0.47
C ALA A 273 -20.85 53.21 -0.64
N GLU A 274 -21.43 54.04 -1.51
CA GLU A 274 -20.75 55.23 -1.96
C GLU A 274 -20.29 55.96 -0.69
N SER A 275 -19.20 55.44 -0.15
CA SER A 275 -18.26 56.22 0.59
C SER A 275 -17.28 56.65 -0.50
N GLU A 276 -17.57 57.79 -1.12
CA GLU A 276 -16.49 58.70 -1.54
C GLU A 276 -15.70 59.06 -0.28
N THR A 277 -14.93 58.11 0.24
CA THR A 277 -13.80 58.44 1.10
C THR A 277 -12.62 58.55 0.16
N ALA A 278 -12.03 59.75 0.17
CA ALA A 278 -10.75 60.02 -0.45
C ALA A 278 -9.78 58.86 -0.20
N PRO A 279 -8.91 58.52 -1.17
CA PRO A 279 -7.93 57.46 -0.99
C PRO A 279 -7.25 57.67 0.37
N PRO A 280 -7.16 56.63 1.22
CA PRO A 280 -6.49 56.79 2.50
C PRO A 280 -5.12 57.39 2.24
N PRO A 281 -4.66 58.36 3.06
CA PRO A 281 -3.34 58.94 2.88
C PRO A 281 -2.36 57.78 2.78
N LEU A 282 -1.55 57.77 1.71
CA LEU A 282 -0.51 56.77 1.49
C LEU A 282 0.17 56.56 2.84
N ALA A 283 -0.12 55.43 3.49
CA ALA A 283 0.49 55.11 4.76
C ALA A 283 1.99 55.27 4.53
N THR A 284 2.63 56.14 5.30
CA THR A 284 4.08 56.31 5.27
C THR A 284 4.68 54.92 5.32
N VAL A 285 5.23 54.47 4.19
CA VAL A 285 5.87 53.17 4.10
C VAL A 285 6.87 53.17 5.23
N PRO A 286 6.75 52.26 6.22
CA PRO A 286 7.66 52.26 7.35
C PRO A 286 9.07 52.28 6.77
N SER A 287 9.89 53.24 7.24
CA SER A 287 11.29 53.40 6.88
C SER A 287 11.91 52.03 6.72
N ALA A 288 12.44 51.76 5.52
CA ALA A 288 12.85 50.45 5.06
C ALA A 288 13.56 49.70 6.20
N ALA A 289 12.84 48.78 6.84
CA ALA A 289 13.40 47.93 7.89
C ALA A 289 14.73 47.39 7.34
N LYS A 290 15.82 47.52 8.11
CA LYS A 290 17.16 47.06 7.68
C LYS A 290 17.03 45.63 7.17
N ARG A 291 17.07 45.45 5.85
CA ARG A 291 16.90 44.15 5.20
C ARG A 291 18.19 43.38 5.43
N SER A 292 18.16 42.37 6.30
CA SER A 292 19.28 41.44 6.44
C SER A 292 19.03 40.24 5.52
N PHE A 293 20.09 39.83 4.81
CA PHE A 293 20.08 38.67 3.91
C PHE A 293 21.03 37.57 4.41
N GLY A 294 21.35 37.60 5.71
CA GLY A 294 22.21 36.61 6.36
C GLY A 294 21.51 35.27 6.60
N ALA A 295 22.25 34.33 7.19
CA ALA A 295 21.75 32.98 7.48
C ALA A 295 20.49 32.98 8.38
N ASP A 296 20.43 33.87 9.38
CA ASP A 296 19.27 33.99 10.29
C ASP A 296 17.99 34.40 9.55
N ALA A 297 18.12 35.31 8.59
CA ALA A 297 17.01 35.73 7.74
C ALA A 297 16.54 34.56 6.85
N ALA A 298 17.47 33.76 6.31
CA ALA A 298 17.14 32.60 5.49
C ALA A 298 16.43 31.50 6.30
N TRP A 299 16.87 31.22 7.53
CA TRP A 299 16.18 30.29 8.44
C TRP A 299 14.79 30.79 8.86
N THR A 300 14.66 32.08 9.13
CA THR A 300 13.35 32.70 9.41
C THR A 300 12.40 32.56 8.23
N GLN A 301 12.90 32.79 7.01
CA GLN A 301 12.14 32.56 5.78
C GLN A 301 11.74 31.09 5.61
N VAL A 302 12.64 30.14 5.90
CA VAL A 302 12.34 28.72 5.83
C VAL A 302 11.20 28.36 6.77
N TRP A 303 11.25 28.76 8.05
CA TRP A 303 10.16 28.46 8.98
C TRP A 303 8.84 29.12 8.62
N ALA A 304 8.87 30.40 8.21
CA ALA A 304 7.68 31.12 7.76
C ALA A 304 7.04 30.44 6.55
N ARG A 305 7.85 30.02 5.56
CA ARG A 305 7.38 29.29 4.38
C ARG A 305 6.90 27.90 4.74
N THR A 306 7.60 27.15 5.60
CA THR A 306 7.17 25.82 6.05
C THR A 306 5.80 25.90 6.68
N ARG A 307 5.57 26.86 7.58
CA ARG A 307 4.26 27.10 8.20
C ARG A 307 3.19 27.46 7.15
N PHE A 308 3.53 28.30 6.17
CA PHE A 308 2.61 28.67 5.09
C PHE A 308 2.24 27.47 4.21
N GLU A 309 3.22 26.68 3.77
CA GLU A 309 3.00 25.47 2.97
C GLU A 309 2.17 24.44 3.77
N MET A 310 2.48 24.26 5.06
CA MET A 310 1.75 23.35 5.95
C MET A 310 0.30 23.82 6.13
N ALA A 311 0.08 25.11 6.38
CA ALA A 311 -1.26 25.67 6.49
C ALA A 311 -2.07 25.52 5.19
N TYR A 312 -1.43 25.69 4.03
CA TYR A 312 -2.06 25.47 2.74
C TYR A 312 -2.53 24.02 2.57
N VAL A 313 -1.69 23.04 2.90
CA VAL A 313 -2.04 21.62 2.80
C VAL A 313 -3.11 21.24 3.82
N MET A 314 -2.95 21.64 5.08
CA MET A 314 -3.91 21.33 6.15
C MET A 314 -5.29 21.94 5.92
N SER A 315 -5.36 23.07 5.23
CA SER A 315 -6.63 23.74 4.89
C SER A 315 -7.27 23.21 3.60
N SER A 316 -6.61 22.28 2.91
CA SER A 316 -7.07 21.79 1.61
C SER A 316 -8.15 20.70 1.77
N PRO A 317 -9.28 20.78 1.03
CA PRO A 317 -10.33 19.76 1.08
C PRO A 317 -9.85 18.35 0.71
N ALA A 318 -8.86 18.24 -0.18
CA ALA A 318 -8.34 16.95 -0.61
C ALA A 318 -7.66 16.19 0.56
N LEU A 319 -7.04 16.90 1.51
CA LEU A 319 -6.41 16.29 2.67
C LEU A 319 -7.46 15.67 3.57
N LEU A 320 -8.58 16.35 3.79
CA LEU A 320 -9.70 15.82 4.58
C LEU A 320 -10.22 14.52 3.98
N VAL A 321 -10.32 14.44 2.65
CA VAL A 321 -10.76 13.23 1.94
C VAL A 321 -9.77 12.09 2.09
N LEU A 322 -8.49 12.35 1.85
CA LEU A 322 -7.44 11.33 1.98
C LEU A 322 -7.28 10.86 3.42
N LEU A 323 -7.36 11.79 4.37
CA LEU A 323 -7.30 11.49 5.80
C LEU A 323 -8.52 10.67 6.23
N ALA A 324 -9.73 11.06 5.82
CA ALA A 324 -10.93 10.30 6.13
C ALA A 324 -10.88 8.89 5.56
N PHE A 325 -10.44 8.73 4.30
CA PHE A 325 -10.23 7.40 3.72
C PHE A 325 -9.24 6.56 4.56
N GLY A 326 -8.12 7.16 4.97
CA GLY A 326 -7.15 6.50 5.83
C GLY A 326 -7.70 6.12 7.21
N LEU A 327 -8.42 7.04 7.86
CA LEU A 327 -9.00 6.84 9.18
C LEU A 327 -10.11 5.80 9.15
N LEU A 328 -10.89 5.76 8.08
CA LEU A 328 -11.94 4.78 7.89
C LEU A 328 -11.34 3.38 7.68
N ASN A 329 -10.31 3.26 6.84
CA ASN A 329 -9.59 2.00 6.62
C ASN A 329 -8.92 1.50 7.91
N ALA A 330 -8.15 2.35 8.58
CA ALA A 330 -7.49 2.01 9.84
C ALA A 330 -8.50 1.76 10.96
N GLY A 331 -9.55 2.57 11.08
CA GLY A 331 -10.59 2.41 12.09
C GLY A 331 -11.33 1.09 11.95
N ALA A 332 -11.70 0.69 10.72
CA ALA A 332 -12.30 -0.61 10.45
C ALA A 332 -11.34 -1.77 10.76
N ALA A 333 -10.07 -1.67 10.34
CA ALA A 333 -9.07 -2.69 10.64
C ALA A 333 -8.81 -2.84 12.15
N LEU A 334 -8.70 -1.71 12.88
CA LEU A 334 -8.54 -1.68 14.34
C LEU A 334 -9.77 -2.24 15.05
N TRP A 335 -10.97 -1.93 14.54
CA TRP A 335 -12.21 -2.45 15.09
C TRP A 335 -12.34 -3.97 14.93
N LEU A 336 -11.77 -4.55 13.87
CA LEU A 336 -11.77 -6.00 13.63
C LEU A 336 -10.52 -6.70 14.19
N ALA A 337 -9.55 -5.95 14.71
CA ALA A 337 -8.24 -6.47 15.12
C ALA A 337 -8.28 -7.48 16.27
N ASP A 338 -9.29 -7.43 17.12
CA ASP A 338 -9.47 -8.37 18.24
C ASP A 338 -10.10 -9.70 17.84
N GLN A 339 -10.57 -9.83 16.59
CA GLN A 339 -11.22 -11.04 16.10
C GLN A 339 -10.20 -11.90 15.36
N ASN A 340 -9.71 -12.95 16.01
CA ASN A 340 -8.88 -13.94 15.33
C ASN A 340 -9.74 -14.85 14.44
N ALA A 341 -9.15 -15.38 13.35
CA ALA A 341 -9.82 -16.28 12.40
C ALA A 341 -10.39 -17.56 13.05
N ALA A 342 -9.91 -17.92 14.26
CA ALA A 342 -10.41 -19.02 15.08
C ALA A 342 -11.63 -18.66 15.96
N GLY A 343 -12.15 -17.43 15.88
CA GLY A 343 -13.29 -16.95 16.67
C GLY A 343 -12.93 -16.53 18.11
N THR A 344 -11.65 -16.52 18.47
CA THR A 344 -11.18 -16.07 19.79
C THR A 344 -11.02 -14.56 19.81
N ILE A 345 -11.59 -13.89 20.82
CA ILE A 345 -11.42 -12.46 21.05
C ILE A 345 -10.14 -12.23 21.84
N VAL A 346 -9.23 -11.39 21.32
CA VAL A 346 -8.00 -10.97 22.01
C VAL A 346 -8.11 -9.53 22.53
N TYR A 347 -7.36 -9.19 23.58
CA TYR A 347 -7.35 -7.81 24.07
C TYR A 347 -6.74 -6.86 23.02
N PRO A 348 -7.31 -5.66 22.82
CA PRO A 348 -6.78 -4.68 21.87
C PRO A 348 -5.58 -3.93 22.47
N VAL A 349 -4.54 -4.67 22.84
CA VAL A 349 -3.29 -4.13 23.40
C VAL A 349 -2.57 -3.22 22.41
N THR A 350 -1.76 -2.29 22.91
CA THR A 350 -1.13 -1.25 22.08
C THR A 350 -0.19 -1.83 21.01
N THR A 351 0.55 -2.90 21.30
CA THR A 351 1.33 -3.65 20.30
C THR A 351 0.50 -4.03 19.07
N LEU A 352 -0.66 -4.66 19.30
CA LEU A 352 -1.58 -5.11 18.25
C LEU A 352 -2.13 -3.92 17.46
N MET A 353 -2.58 -2.86 18.16
CA MET A 353 -3.11 -1.67 17.50
C MET A 353 -2.04 -0.98 16.64
N ALA A 354 -0.80 -0.85 17.13
CA ALA A 354 0.32 -0.27 16.38
C ALA A 354 0.70 -1.12 15.16
N GLN A 355 0.65 -2.45 15.26
CA GLN A 355 0.86 -3.36 14.13
C GLN A 355 -0.22 -3.20 13.06
N VAL A 356 -1.49 -3.12 13.45
CA VAL A 356 -2.62 -2.91 12.53
C VAL A 356 -2.52 -1.56 11.85
N LEU A 357 -2.18 -0.49 12.59
CA LEU A 357 -1.96 0.85 12.02
C LEU A 357 -0.82 0.86 10.98
N ARG A 358 0.30 0.17 11.24
CA ARG A 358 1.41 0.06 10.27
C ARG A 358 0.95 -0.52 8.93
N GLY A 359 0.06 -1.51 8.94
CA GLY A 359 -0.49 -2.10 7.71
C GLY A 359 -1.55 -1.21 7.06
N ALA A 360 -2.59 -0.85 7.82
CA ALA A 360 -3.78 -0.20 7.30
C ALA A 360 -3.56 1.26 6.87
N PHE A 361 -2.54 1.94 7.43
CA PHE A 361 -2.30 3.37 7.18
C PHE A 361 -1.10 3.63 6.25
N ALA A 362 -0.33 2.61 5.86
CA ALA A 362 0.93 2.76 5.09
C ALA A 362 0.78 3.50 3.75
N ILE A 363 -0.33 3.28 3.03
CA ILE A 363 -0.53 3.88 1.71
C ILE A 363 -0.90 5.37 1.78
N ILE A 364 -1.46 5.82 2.91
CA ILE A 364 -2.04 7.17 3.06
C ILE A 364 -0.96 8.24 2.95
N PRO A 365 0.20 8.14 3.62
CA PRO A 365 1.30 9.08 3.42
C PRO A 365 1.78 9.17 1.99
N VAL A 366 1.82 8.05 1.27
CA VAL A 366 2.29 8.02 -0.13
C VAL A 366 1.31 8.77 -1.04
N LEU A 367 0.00 8.59 -0.85
CA LEU A 367 -1.02 9.31 -1.61
C LEU A 367 -0.98 10.82 -1.33
N ILE A 368 -0.89 11.21 -0.05
CA ILE A 368 -0.79 12.62 0.37
C ILE A 368 0.49 13.24 -0.19
N ALA A 369 1.63 12.57 -0.06
CA ALA A 369 2.92 13.03 -0.59
C ALA A 369 2.86 13.23 -2.11
N THR A 370 2.32 12.25 -2.82
CA THR A 370 2.19 12.28 -4.29
C THR A 370 1.36 13.49 -4.73
N TYR A 371 0.16 13.66 -4.18
CA TYR A 371 -0.74 14.73 -4.57
C TYR A 371 -0.16 16.11 -4.20
N TYR A 372 0.18 16.32 -2.92
CA TYR A 372 0.58 17.63 -2.43
C TYR A 372 1.98 18.05 -2.85
N ALA A 373 2.90 17.14 -3.17
CA ALA A 373 4.15 17.54 -3.79
C ALA A 373 3.91 18.30 -5.12
N GLY A 374 2.94 17.84 -5.92
CA GLY A 374 2.53 18.52 -7.15
C GLY A 374 1.93 19.90 -6.89
N GLU A 375 0.95 19.96 -5.99
CA GLU A 375 0.30 21.23 -5.66
C GLU A 375 1.29 22.24 -5.05
N LEU A 376 2.15 21.82 -4.12
CA LEU A 376 3.15 22.70 -3.50
C LEU A 376 4.16 23.23 -4.51
N VAL A 377 4.71 22.38 -5.38
CA VAL A 377 5.75 22.78 -6.34
C VAL A 377 5.19 23.68 -7.45
N TRP A 378 3.94 23.47 -7.86
CA TRP A 378 3.36 24.14 -9.03
C TRP A 378 2.41 25.30 -8.71
N ARG A 379 1.92 25.43 -7.48
CA ARG A 379 0.96 26.47 -7.06
C ARG A 379 1.36 27.86 -7.55
N ASP A 380 2.59 28.27 -7.32
CA ASP A 380 3.05 29.64 -7.60
C ASP A 380 2.99 29.95 -9.11
N ARG A 381 3.15 28.94 -9.97
CA ARG A 381 3.02 29.06 -11.44
C ARG A 381 1.56 29.07 -11.88
N GLU A 382 0.74 28.21 -11.31
CA GLU A 382 -0.70 28.15 -11.62
C GLU A 382 -1.41 29.45 -11.26
N LYS A 383 -0.97 30.09 -10.16
CA LYS A 383 -1.46 31.42 -9.74
C LYS A 383 -0.73 32.57 -10.43
N ARG A 384 0.22 32.30 -11.33
CA ARG A 384 1.02 33.29 -12.08
C ARG A 384 1.77 34.29 -11.20
N VAL A 385 2.18 33.87 -10.00
CA VAL A 385 2.98 34.69 -9.06
C VAL A 385 4.44 34.28 -8.99
N HIS A 386 4.81 33.17 -9.63
CA HIS A 386 6.18 32.64 -9.63
C HIS A 386 7.24 33.65 -10.08
N GLU A 387 6.96 34.54 -11.04
CA GLU A 387 7.92 35.57 -11.47
C GLU A 387 8.24 36.57 -10.36
N ILE A 388 7.24 36.95 -9.55
CA ILE A 388 7.41 37.83 -8.39
C ILE A 388 8.24 37.12 -7.32
N VAL A 389 7.95 35.85 -7.09
CA VAL A 389 8.59 35.00 -6.09
C VAL A 389 10.05 34.72 -6.46
N ASP A 390 10.34 34.44 -7.73
CA ASP A 390 11.68 34.13 -8.26
C ASP A 390 12.59 35.36 -8.34
N ALA A 391 12.01 36.56 -8.49
CA ALA A 391 12.70 37.84 -8.48
C ALA A 391 13.18 38.27 -7.08
N THR A 392 12.75 37.58 -6.02
CA THR A 392 13.23 37.86 -4.66
C THR A 392 14.71 37.49 -4.49
N PRO A 393 15.45 38.18 -3.61
CA PRO A 393 16.86 37.87 -3.33
C PRO A 393 17.03 36.61 -2.45
N ALA A 394 15.97 35.80 -2.27
CA ALA A 394 16.03 34.60 -1.44
C ALA A 394 16.89 33.52 -2.11
N PRO A 395 17.74 32.79 -1.35
CA PRO A 395 18.50 31.66 -1.88
C PRO A 395 17.61 30.52 -2.36
N ASP A 396 18.00 29.82 -3.44
CA ASP A 396 17.21 28.74 -4.06
C ASP A 396 16.82 27.61 -3.07
N TRP A 397 17.67 27.29 -2.07
CA TRP A 397 17.38 26.25 -1.08
C TRP A 397 16.18 26.58 -0.18
N THR A 398 15.91 27.89 0.03
CA THR A 398 14.75 28.37 0.79
C THR A 398 13.43 28.14 0.06
N PHE A 399 13.44 27.68 -1.20
CA PHE A 399 12.24 27.30 -1.95
C PHE A 399 11.93 25.81 -1.83
N VAL A 400 12.97 24.98 -1.72
CA VAL A 400 12.87 23.51 -1.70
C VAL A 400 12.70 22.99 -0.28
N ALA A 401 13.59 23.39 0.64
CA ALA A 401 13.61 22.87 2.01
C ALA A 401 12.26 23.07 2.72
N PRO A 402 11.57 24.23 2.62
CA PRO A 402 10.27 24.39 3.27
C PRO A 402 9.18 23.47 2.72
N LYS A 403 9.23 23.12 1.42
CA LYS A 403 8.23 22.23 0.82
C LYS A 403 8.43 20.79 1.30
N VAL A 404 9.67 20.33 1.36
CA VAL A 404 10.00 19.00 1.90
C VAL A 404 9.66 18.92 3.39
N LEU A 405 10.07 19.92 4.17
CA LEU A 405 9.77 19.99 5.62
C LEU A 405 8.27 20.08 5.88
N ALA A 406 7.55 20.97 5.19
CA ALA A 406 6.12 21.12 5.37
C ALA A 406 5.39 19.83 5.00
N LEU A 407 5.74 19.20 3.88
CA LEU A 407 5.13 17.94 3.50
C LEU A 407 5.42 16.84 4.53
N THR A 408 6.67 16.72 4.98
CA THR A 408 7.06 15.77 6.05
C THR A 408 6.26 16.00 7.33
N LEU A 409 6.10 17.25 7.77
CA LEU A 409 5.35 17.60 8.99
C LEU A 409 3.84 17.35 8.83
N VAL A 410 3.26 17.58 7.65
CA VAL A 410 1.87 17.20 7.38
C VAL A 410 1.70 15.69 7.49
N LEU A 411 2.60 14.91 6.86
CA LEU A 411 2.55 13.46 6.93
C LEU A 411 2.76 12.94 8.36
N ALA A 412 3.64 13.57 9.14
CA ALA A 412 3.80 13.28 10.56
C ALA A 412 2.52 13.56 11.36
N ALA A 413 1.83 14.67 11.07
CA ALA A 413 0.57 15.01 11.72
C ALA A 413 -0.52 13.96 11.40
N THR A 414 -0.54 13.38 10.19
CA THR A 414 -1.48 12.30 9.90
C THR A 414 -1.18 11.01 10.66
N MET A 415 0.09 10.73 11.01
CA MET A 415 0.43 9.61 11.89
C MET A 415 -0.11 9.82 13.31
N ALA A 416 0.03 11.04 13.86
CA ALA A 416 -0.52 11.38 15.17
C ALA A 416 -2.06 11.23 15.22
N ILE A 417 -2.74 11.55 14.11
CA ILE A 417 -4.16 11.32 13.96
C ILE A 417 -4.48 9.81 13.95
N GLY A 418 -3.67 8.98 13.28
CA GLY A 418 -3.80 7.52 13.34
C GLY A 418 -3.64 6.94 14.75
N VAL A 419 -2.66 7.44 15.54
CA VAL A 419 -2.52 7.08 16.97
C VAL A 419 -3.78 7.44 17.74
N THR A 420 -4.28 8.66 17.57
CA THR A 420 -5.54 9.10 18.21
C THR A 420 -6.70 8.17 17.88
N THR A 421 -6.81 7.70 16.62
CA THR A 421 -7.83 6.72 16.23
C THR A 421 -7.64 5.37 16.92
N GLY A 422 -6.41 4.87 17.03
CA GLY A 422 -6.09 3.66 17.80
C GLY A 422 -6.55 3.75 19.26
N VAL A 423 -6.16 4.85 19.93
CA VAL A 423 -6.55 5.16 21.31
C VAL A 423 -8.08 5.22 21.47
N ILE A 424 -8.78 5.91 20.56
CA ILE A 424 -10.24 5.98 20.58
C ILE A 424 -10.86 4.59 20.46
N VAL A 425 -10.37 3.74 19.54
CA VAL A 425 -10.90 2.38 19.37
C VAL A 425 -10.65 1.53 20.63
N GLN A 426 -9.47 1.61 21.24
CA GLN A 426 -9.17 0.92 22.50
C GLN A 426 -10.14 1.33 23.61
N LEU A 427 -10.36 2.63 23.80
CA LEU A 427 -11.28 3.16 24.80
C LEU A 427 -12.73 2.74 24.53
N LEU A 428 -13.18 2.79 23.27
CA LEU A 428 -14.52 2.35 22.88
C LEU A 428 -14.75 0.85 23.13
N LYS A 429 -13.68 0.04 23.07
CA LYS A 429 -13.70 -1.38 23.42
C LYS A 429 -13.52 -1.66 24.92
N GLY A 430 -13.43 -0.62 25.76
CA GLY A 430 -13.27 -0.75 27.20
C GLY A 430 -11.83 -1.06 27.65
N PHE A 431 -10.84 -0.94 26.76
CA PHE A 431 -9.43 -1.15 27.10
C PHE A 431 -8.77 0.18 27.47
N THR A 432 -8.25 0.28 28.71
CA THR A 432 -7.74 1.52 29.29
C THR A 432 -6.22 1.54 29.55
N ALA A 433 -5.54 0.39 29.43
CA ALA A 433 -4.09 0.28 29.59
C ALA A 433 -3.34 0.77 28.34
N ILE A 434 -3.40 2.07 28.09
CA ILE A 434 -2.89 2.69 26.86
C ILE A 434 -1.46 3.19 27.06
N HIS A 435 -0.53 2.54 26.36
CA HIS A 435 0.90 2.89 26.33
C HIS A 435 1.21 3.85 25.16
N LEU A 436 1.18 5.17 25.40
CA LEU A 436 1.41 6.17 24.34
C LEU A 436 2.87 6.20 23.86
N ASP A 437 3.81 5.84 24.73
CA ASP A 437 5.22 5.65 24.43
C ASP A 437 5.44 4.55 23.38
N GLU A 438 4.72 3.43 23.49
CA GLU A 438 4.77 2.36 22.50
C GLU A 438 4.25 2.80 21.12
N TYR A 439 3.13 3.52 21.07
CA TYR A 439 2.67 4.14 19.82
C TYR A 439 3.73 5.06 19.22
N PHE A 440 4.39 5.86 20.05
CA PHE A 440 5.42 6.78 19.58
C PHE A 440 6.63 6.03 19.01
N VAL A 441 7.18 5.06 19.74
CA VAL A 441 8.41 4.34 19.36
C VAL A 441 8.17 3.33 18.24
N TRP A 442 7.03 2.64 18.22
CA TRP A 442 6.78 1.52 17.30
C TRP A 442 6.01 1.92 16.03
N PHE A 443 5.25 3.02 16.08
CA PHE A 443 4.50 3.51 14.93
C PHE A 443 5.00 4.87 14.44
N VAL A 444 5.03 5.90 15.29
CA VAL A 444 5.34 7.28 14.85
C VAL A 444 6.79 7.43 14.39
N VAL A 445 7.77 7.06 15.21
CA VAL A 445 9.20 7.23 14.90
C VAL A 445 9.59 6.53 13.58
N PRO A 446 9.28 5.23 13.36
CA PRO A 446 9.51 4.58 12.08
C PRO A 446 8.83 5.31 10.91
N ALA A 447 7.58 5.75 11.10
CA ALA A 447 6.84 6.43 10.06
C ALA A 447 7.43 7.79 9.71
N LEU A 448 8.06 8.52 10.65
CA LEU A 448 8.69 9.82 10.36
C LEU A 448 9.82 9.72 9.33
N PHE A 449 10.68 8.70 9.44
CA PHE A 449 11.74 8.45 8.46
C PHE A 449 11.17 8.15 7.08
N PHE A 450 10.12 7.32 7.04
CA PHE A 450 9.40 7.01 5.80
C PHE A 450 8.72 8.25 5.20
N CYS A 451 8.06 9.06 6.03
CA CYS A 451 7.41 10.31 5.63
C CYS A 451 8.40 11.30 5.02
N PHE A 452 9.59 11.43 5.62
CA PHE A 452 10.65 12.26 5.07
C PHE A 452 11.15 11.71 3.73
N ALA A 453 11.43 10.41 3.65
CA ALA A 453 11.90 9.75 2.43
C ALA A 453 10.90 9.92 1.28
N ILE A 454 9.61 9.71 1.52
CA ILE A 454 8.60 9.83 0.47
C ILE A 454 8.33 11.29 0.08
N ALA A 455 8.39 12.24 1.03
CA ALA A 455 8.28 13.66 0.74
C ALA A 455 9.45 14.15 -0.12
N ALA A 456 10.68 13.73 0.20
CA ALA A 456 11.88 14.02 -0.59
C ALA A 456 11.75 13.47 -2.02
N LEU A 457 11.35 12.21 -2.17
CA LEU A 457 11.14 11.57 -3.47
C LEU A 457 10.08 12.30 -4.31
N ALA A 458 8.93 12.59 -3.72
CA ALA A 458 7.82 13.22 -4.41
C ALA A 458 8.17 14.65 -4.87
N ILE A 459 8.82 15.45 -4.01
CA ILE A 459 9.29 16.78 -4.38
C ILE A 459 10.41 16.70 -5.44
N PHE A 460 11.30 15.72 -5.37
CA PHE A 460 12.33 15.52 -6.39
C PHE A 460 11.73 15.21 -7.76
N PHE A 461 10.79 14.26 -7.87
CA PHE A 461 10.11 13.98 -9.14
C PHE A 461 9.33 15.18 -9.68
N GLN A 462 8.71 15.96 -8.79
CA GLN A 462 8.05 17.20 -9.19
C GLN A 462 9.06 18.23 -9.69
N ALA A 463 10.21 18.38 -9.03
CA ALA A 463 11.28 19.28 -9.47
C ALA A 463 11.86 18.86 -10.83
N LEU A 464 12.05 17.56 -11.06
CA LEU A 464 12.58 17.01 -12.31
C LEU A 464 11.67 17.30 -13.50
N THR A 465 10.36 17.11 -13.33
CA THR A 465 9.40 17.08 -14.44
C THR A 465 8.95 18.45 -14.93
N PRO A 466 8.72 18.64 -16.25
CA PRO A 466 8.26 19.93 -16.80
C PRO A 466 6.76 20.17 -16.63
N HIS A 467 6.01 19.23 -16.03
CA HIS A 467 4.57 19.37 -15.78
C HIS A 467 4.15 18.54 -14.54
N LYS A 468 3.23 19.05 -13.70
CA LYS A 468 2.82 18.40 -12.44
C LYS A 468 2.30 16.97 -12.59
N PHE A 469 1.51 16.75 -13.63
CA PHE A 469 0.97 15.43 -13.99
C PHE A 469 2.06 14.39 -14.29
N ILE A 470 3.19 14.79 -14.88
CA ILE A 470 4.31 13.86 -15.13
C ILE A 470 4.97 13.50 -13.80
N GLY A 471 5.10 14.46 -12.87
CA GLY A 471 5.59 14.20 -11.52
C GLY A 471 4.70 13.21 -10.75
N TRP A 472 3.37 13.33 -10.86
CA TRP A 472 2.45 12.31 -10.34
C TRP A 472 2.62 10.96 -11.05
N GLY A 473 2.86 10.96 -12.36
CA GLY A 473 3.16 9.76 -13.13
C GLY A 473 4.41 9.03 -12.63
N PHE A 474 5.47 9.73 -12.24
CA PHE A 474 6.66 9.10 -11.64
C PHE A 474 6.41 8.53 -10.25
N MET A 475 5.59 9.18 -9.43
CA MET A 475 5.17 8.60 -8.14
C MET A 475 4.31 7.34 -8.35
N LEU A 476 3.45 7.32 -9.38
CA LEU A 476 2.73 6.12 -9.78
C LEU A 476 3.69 5.03 -10.26
N LEU A 477 4.69 5.38 -11.07
CA LEU A 477 5.72 4.43 -11.49
C LEU A 477 6.47 3.85 -10.28
N TYR A 478 6.82 4.68 -9.29
CA TYR A 478 7.41 4.22 -8.04
C TYR A 478 6.53 3.19 -7.30
N LEU A 479 5.22 3.45 -7.19
CA LEU A 479 4.28 2.49 -6.58
C LEU A 479 4.25 1.16 -7.34
N ILE A 480 4.21 1.23 -8.68
CA ILE A 480 4.19 0.04 -9.53
C ILE A 480 5.52 -0.71 -9.46
N SER A 481 6.66 -0.01 -9.46
CA SER A 481 7.99 -0.61 -9.38
C SER A 481 8.17 -1.41 -8.09
N ASN A 482 7.66 -0.93 -6.96
CA ASN A 482 7.70 -1.70 -5.70
C ASN A 482 6.98 -3.04 -5.80
N ILE A 483 5.90 -3.12 -6.60
CA ILE A 483 5.15 -4.35 -6.82
C ILE A 483 5.89 -5.26 -7.82
N VAL A 484 6.34 -4.69 -8.95
CA VAL A 484 6.95 -5.43 -10.07
C VAL A 484 8.32 -5.99 -9.70
N PHE A 485 9.14 -5.24 -8.97
CA PHE A 485 10.49 -5.68 -8.59
C PHE A 485 10.46 -6.95 -7.73
N GLY A 486 9.49 -7.06 -6.81
CA GLY A 486 9.30 -8.29 -6.04
C GLY A 486 9.06 -9.53 -6.91
N GLN A 487 8.36 -9.38 -8.04
CA GLN A 487 8.12 -10.48 -8.99
C GLN A 487 9.33 -10.81 -9.86
N MET A 488 10.27 -9.88 -10.04
CA MET A 488 11.49 -10.12 -10.81
C MET A 488 12.60 -10.78 -9.98
N GLY A 489 12.32 -11.15 -8.71
CA GLY A 489 13.33 -11.58 -7.75
C GLY A 489 14.18 -10.43 -7.20
N LEU A 490 13.75 -9.18 -7.41
CA LEU A 490 14.39 -7.96 -6.90
C LEU A 490 13.68 -7.48 -5.61
N ASP A 491 13.49 -8.40 -4.67
CA ASP A 491 12.78 -8.16 -3.42
C ASP A 491 13.68 -7.72 -2.25
N HIS A 492 14.99 -7.53 -2.49
CA HIS A 492 15.89 -7.04 -1.45
C HIS A 492 15.53 -5.60 -1.03
N ASN A 493 15.46 -5.36 0.28
CA ASN A 493 15.19 -4.04 0.87
C ASN A 493 16.22 -2.95 0.51
N LEU A 494 17.32 -3.30 -0.18
CA LEU A 494 18.33 -2.35 -0.69
C LEU A 494 17.93 -1.73 -2.03
N TYR A 495 17.05 -2.41 -2.78
CA TYR A 495 16.53 -1.97 -4.08
C TYR A 495 15.20 -1.21 -3.93
N LEU A 496 14.39 -1.60 -2.95
CA LEU A 496 13.05 -1.07 -2.74
C LEU A 496 13.09 0.20 -1.88
N TYR A 497 13.00 1.37 -2.52
CA TYR A 497 13.14 2.66 -1.85
C TYR A 497 12.19 2.85 -0.66
N GLY A 498 12.76 3.19 0.50
CA GLY A 498 12.01 3.46 1.73
C GLY A 498 11.54 2.21 2.47
N THR A 499 11.89 1.01 2.02
CA THR A 499 11.58 -0.25 2.70
C THR A 499 12.65 -0.63 3.72
N THR A 500 12.24 -1.39 4.74
CA THR A 500 13.14 -1.88 5.79
C THR A 500 12.73 -3.30 6.19
N PRO A 501 13.64 -4.11 6.75
CA PRO A 501 13.27 -5.39 7.37
C PRO A 501 12.16 -5.21 8.41
N GLY A 502 11.33 -6.24 8.57
CA GLY A 502 10.25 -6.25 9.55
C GLY A 502 10.77 -6.13 10.98
N VAL A 503 10.05 -5.37 11.80
CA VAL A 503 10.29 -5.28 13.25
C VAL A 503 9.05 -5.85 13.95
N PRO A 504 8.99 -7.19 14.13
CA PRO A 504 7.93 -7.80 14.91
C PRO A 504 7.99 -7.26 16.33
N VAL A 505 6.83 -6.89 16.86
CA VAL A 505 6.70 -6.35 18.21
C VAL A 505 5.78 -7.25 19.02
N SER A 506 6.10 -7.47 20.29
CA SER A 506 5.25 -8.19 21.24
C SER A 506 5.33 -7.55 22.62
N GLU A 507 4.31 -7.78 23.44
CA GLU A 507 4.28 -7.29 24.82
C GLU A 507 5.40 -7.91 25.67
N MET A 508 5.88 -9.11 25.29
CA MET A 508 6.96 -9.80 26.00
C MET A 508 8.34 -9.29 25.61
N ASN A 509 8.63 -9.17 24.30
CA ASN A 509 9.97 -8.90 23.79
C ASN A 509 10.17 -7.43 23.31
N GLY A 510 9.11 -6.63 23.29
CA GLY A 510 9.12 -5.31 22.65
C GLY A 510 9.57 -5.41 21.20
N GLN A 511 10.54 -4.58 20.78
CA GLN A 511 11.18 -4.67 19.45
C GLN A 511 12.32 -5.69 19.36
N GLY A 512 12.74 -6.31 20.47
CA GLY A 512 13.89 -7.21 20.53
C GLY A 512 15.15 -6.65 19.86
N HIS A 513 15.90 -7.51 19.16
CA HIS A 513 17.03 -7.10 18.32
C HIS A 513 16.59 -6.62 16.92
N TYR A 514 15.32 -6.78 16.55
CA TYR A 514 14.85 -6.63 15.16
C TYR A 514 14.95 -5.18 14.65
N TRP A 515 14.88 -4.19 15.55
CA TRP A 515 14.98 -2.78 15.17
C TRP A 515 16.37 -2.38 14.64
N ILE A 516 17.43 -3.11 15.00
CA ILE A 516 18.82 -2.77 14.65
C ILE A 516 18.98 -2.77 13.13
N GLY A 517 18.58 -3.86 12.47
CA GLY A 517 18.60 -3.93 11.01
C GLY A 517 17.75 -2.84 10.40
N SER A 518 16.51 -2.65 10.87
CA SER A 518 15.62 -1.60 10.38
C SER A 518 16.22 -0.19 10.51
N LEU A 519 16.96 0.11 11.58
CA LEU A 519 17.64 1.41 11.75
C LEU A 519 18.70 1.65 10.68
N TRP A 520 19.55 0.65 10.39
CA TRP A 520 20.57 0.77 9.34
C TRP A 520 19.93 1.05 7.98
N PHE A 521 18.84 0.34 7.64
CA PHE A 521 18.08 0.61 6.42
C PHE A 521 17.44 2.01 6.41
N ARG A 522 16.93 2.49 7.55
CA ARG A 522 16.41 3.88 7.66
C ARG A 522 17.50 4.91 7.44
N ALA A 523 18.68 4.71 8.02
CA ALA A 523 19.83 5.60 7.81
C ALA A 523 20.27 5.61 6.34
N TYR A 524 20.33 4.43 5.72
CA TYR A 524 20.63 4.25 4.29
C TYR A 524 19.63 5.03 3.42
N TRP A 525 18.32 4.80 3.57
CA TRP A 525 17.32 5.51 2.77
C TRP A 525 17.22 7.01 3.10
N THR A 526 17.48 7.41 4.35
CA THR A 526 17.52 8.83 4.73
C THR A 526 18.69 9.55 4.05
N SER A 527 19.86 8.91 3.95
CA SER A 527 21.01 9.47 3.23
C SER A 527 20.71 9.69 1.74
N LEU A 528 20.01 8.74 1.10
CA LEU A 528 19.54 8.91 -0.27
C LEU A 528 18.45 9.99 -0.38
N ALA A 529 17.49 10.04 0.56
CA ALA A 529 16.46 11.06 0.57
C ALA A 529 17.06 12.47 0.67
N LEU A 530 18.08 12.67 1.54
CA LEU A 530 18.83 13.91 1.62
C LEU A 530 19.55 14.23 0.30
N LEU A 531 20.16 13.23 -0.35
CA LEU A 531 20.75 13.39 -1.67
C LEU A 531 19.72 13.84 -2.71
N LEU A 532 18.52 13.25 -2.70
CA LEU A 532 17.40 13.67 -3.57
C LEU A 532 16.96 15.11 -3.29
N VAL A 533 16.95 15.56 -2.04
CA VAL A 533 16.67 16.97 -1.69
C VAL A 533 17.74 17.91 -2.27
N VAL A 534 19.02 17.55 -2.17
CA VAL A 534 20.12 18.32 -2.79
C VAL A 534 19.96 18.37 -4.30
N LEU A 535 19.64 17.24 -4.93
CA LEU A 535 19.40 17.19 -6.37
C LEU A 535 18.17 18.03 -6.77
N ALA A 536 17.08 17.96 -6.01
CA ALA A 536 15.89 18.78 -6.22
C ALA A 536 16.19 20.28 -6.12
N TYR A 537 17.06 20.67 -5.19
CA TYR A 537 17.61 22.03 -5.09
C TYR A 537 18.41 22.42 -6.34
N THR A 538 19.35 21.58 -6.79
CA THR A 538 20.17 21.91 -7.97
C THR A 538 19.34 22.01 -9.25
N LEU A 539 18.32 21.17 -9.38
CA LEU A 539 17.38 21.15 -10.50
C LEU A 539 16.21 22.13 -10.34
N TRP A 540 16.17 22.91 -9.25
CA TRP A 540 15.07 23.82 -9.00
C TRP A 540 14.92 24.84 -10.13
N ARG A 541 13.67 25.10 -10.49
CA ARG A 541 13.33 26.02 -11.59
C ARG A 541 13.32 27.44 -11.07
N ARG A 542 14.06 28.32 -11.73
CA ARG A 542 14.02 29.76 -11.49
C ARG A 542 13.78 30.48 -12.80
N GLY A 543 12.78 31.35 -12.84
CA GLY A 543 12.37 32.08 -14.03
C GLY A 543 11.36 31.32 -14.92
N VAL A 544 11.20 31.82 -16.15
CA VAL A 544 10.10 31.42 -17.06
C VAL A 544 10.30 30.07 -17.76
N ASP A 545 11.55 29.63 -17.95
CA ASP A 545 11.82 28.38 -18.69
C ASP A 545 11.51 27.13 -17.84
N ALA A 546 10.55 26.31 -18.30
CA ALA A 546 10.14 25.08 -17.65
C ALA A 546 10.92 23.83 -18.13
N ARG A 547 11.76 23.95 -19.17
CA ARG A 547 12.44 22.82 -19.81
C ARG A 547 13.48 22.18 -18.89
N LEU A 548 13.70 20.86 -19.06
CA LEU A 548 14.66 20.10 -18.27
C LEU A 548 16.10 20.19 -18.82
N SER A 549 16.27 20.19 -20.14
CA SER A 549 17.62 20.15 -20.76
C SER A 549 18.56 21.27 -20.32
N PRO A 550 18.15 22.55 -20.19
CA PRO A 550 19.07 23.60 -19.75
C PRO A 550 19.49 23.44 -18.28
N ARG A 551 18.61 22.85 -17.45
CA ARG A 551 18.86 22.61 -16.03
C ARG A 551 19.87 21.48 -15.82
N LEU A 552 19.76 20.42 -16.61
CA LEU A 552 20.75 19.33 -16.62
C LEU A 552 22.13 19.82 -17.09
N ALA A 553 22.17 20.67 -18.13
CA ALA A 553 23.43 21.26 -18.60
C ALA A 553 24.11 22.15 -17.54
N ALA A 554 23.31 22.82 -16.70
CA ALA A 554 23.82 23.65 -15.61
C ALA A 554 24.21 22.87 -14.34
N LEU A 555 23.89 21.57 -14.25
CA LEU A 555 24.08 20.76 -13.06
C LEU A 555 25.54 20.71 -12.57
N PRO A 556 26.57 20.48 -13.42
CA PRO A 556 27.96 20.43 -12.95
C PRO A 556 28.41 21.74 -12.30
N ARG A 557 27.99 22.87 -12.87
CA ARG A 557 28.28 24.20 -12.33
C ARG A 557 27.54 24.47 -11.01
N ARG A 558 26.30 23.98 -10.86
CA ARG A 558 25.56 24.09 -9.59
C ARG A 558 26.11 23.17 -8.50
N LEU A 559 26.78 22.09 -8.88
CA LEU A 559 27.43 21.17 -7.96
C LEU A 559 28.88 21.55 -7.62
N SER A 560 29.52 22.51 -8.29
CA SER A 560 30.94 22.86 -8.06
C SER A 560 31.24 23.60 -6.75
N GLY A 561 30.38 23.48 -5.73
CA GLY A 561 30.49 24.17 -4.44
C GLY A 561 30.00 23.31 -3.27
N THR A 562 29.45 23.96 -2.25
CA THR A 562 28.96 23.29 -1.03
C THR A 562 27.90 22.21 -1.32
N ALA A 563 27.05 22.43 -2.33
CA ALA A 563 26.05 21.46 -2.75
C ALA A 563 26.68 20.15 -3.28
N GLY A 564 27.77 20.22 -4.04
CA GLY A 564 28.47 19.02 -4.50
C GLY A 564 29.27 18.33 -3.41
N ALA A 565 29.89 19.09 -2.50
CA ALA A 565 30.55 18.51 -1.33
C ALA A 565 29.55 17.74 -0.45
N LEU A 566 28.37 18.33 -0.20
CA LEU A 566 27.29 17.67 0.53
C LEU A 566 26.75 16.45 -0.22
N ALA A 567 26.50 16.55 -1.53
CA ALA A 567 26.05 15.43 -2.36
C ALA A 567 27.07 14.29 -2.36
N GLY A 568 28.36 14.60 -2.50
CA GLY A 568 29.45 13.62 -2.46
C GLY A 568 29.56 12.94 -1.10
N GLY A 569 29.47 13.71 0.00
CA GLY A 569 29.46 13.15 1.36
C GLY A 569 28.26 12.24 1.61
N LEU A 570 27.06 12.65 1.21
CA LEU A 570 25.85 11.82 1.32
C LEU A 570 25.95 10.55 0.48
N LEU A 571 26.53 10.62 -0.72
CA LEU A 571 26.75 9.45 -1.58
C LEU A 571 27.74 8.47 -0.94
N LEU A 572 28.83 8.96 -0.34
CA LEU A 572 29.79 8.10 0.38
C LEU A 572 29.13 7.41 1.58
N VAL A 573 28.31 8.14 2.36
CA VAL A 573 27.53 7.56 3.47
C VAL A 573 26.55 6.51 2.93
N PHE A 574 25.83 6.81 1.86
CA PHE A 574 24.87 5.88 1.24
C PHE A 574 25.55 4.57 0.80
N VAL A 575 26.68 4.66 0.09
CA VAL A 575 27.44 3.49 -0.37
C VAL A 575 28.03 2.72 0.81
N GLY A 576 28.59 3.41 1.81
CA GLY A 576 29.15 2.77 3.00
C GLY A 576 28.09 2.01 3.82
N LEU A 577 26.93 2.63 4.04
CA LEU A 577 25.80 1.99 4.70
C LEU A 577 25.26 0.81 3.88
N GLY A 578 25.16 0.96 2.55
CA GLY A 578 24.74 -0.11 1.65
C GLY A 578 25.68 -1.32 1.69
N GLY A 579 27.00 -1.08 1.71
CA GLY A 579 28.00 -2.14 1.86
C GLY A 579 27.92 -2.86 3.20
N TRP A 580 27.72 -2.12 4.30
CA TRP A 580 27.53 -2.70 5.63
C TRP A 580 26.25 -3.55 5.72
N ILE A 581 25.15 -3.05 5.16
CA ILE A 581 23.90 -3.79 5.08
C ILE A 581 24.10 -5.06 4.27
N PHE A 582 24.68 -4.97 3.07
CA PHE A 582 24.93 -6.12 2.20
C PHE A 582 25.80 -7.19 2.88
N TYR A 583 26.83 -6.78 3.62
CA TYR A 583 27.63 -7.70 4.41
C TYR A 583 26.79 -8.46 5.44
N ASN A 584 25.91 -7.77 6.17
CA ASN A 584 25.03 -8.43 7.14
C ASN A 584 23.99 -9.33 6.46
N THR A 585 23.38 -8.88 5.37
CA THR A 585 22.22 -9.56 4.77
C THR A 585 22.59 -10.68 3.80
N ASN A 586 23.76 -10.60 3.14
CA ASN A 586 24.18 -11.51 2.08
C ASN A 586 25.45 -12.30 2.38
N VAL A 587 26.32 -11.82 3.29
CA VAL A 587 27.57 -12.51 3.64
C VAL A 587 27.42 -13.24 4.97
N LEU A 588 26.95 -12.54 6.03
CA LEU A 588 26.69 -13.16 7.33
C LEU A 588 25.41 -14.00 7.34
N ASN A 589 24.44 -13.64 6.51
CA ASN A 589 23.16 -14.32 6.37
C ASN A 589 22.92 -14.71 4.91
N VAL A 590 22.14 -15.76 4.69
CA VAL A 590 21.74 -16.21 3.36
C VAL A 590 20.53 -15.41 2.91
N TYR A 591 20.69 -14.59 1.87
CA TYR A 591 19.58 -13.96 1.17
C TYR A 591 19.18 -14.81 -0.03
N ARG A 592 17.92 -15.22 -0.07
CA ARG A 592 17.24 -15.75 -1.25
C ARG A 592 16.00 -14.90 -1.51
N SER A 593 15.78 -14.55 -2.78
CA SER A 593 14.53 -13.94 -3.19
C SER A 593 13.38 -14.94 -3.03
N ASN A 594 12.13 -14.47 -3.08
CA ASN A 594 10.96 -15.34 -3.07
C ASN A 594 11.02 -16.37 -4.20
N LEU A 595 11.42 -15.95 -5.42
CA LEU A 595 11.57 -16.85 -6.56
C LEU A 595 12.69 -17.87 -6.35
N ASP A 596 13.83 -17.47 -5.77
CA ASP A 596 14.93 -18.40 -5.51
C ASP A 596 14.59 -19.37 -4.39
N THR A 597 13.79 -18.93 -3.41
CA THR A 597 13.25 -19.80 -2.35
C THR A 597 12.32 -20.85 -2.95
N GLU A 598 11.40 -20.44 -3.84
CA GLU A 598 10.51 -21.37 -4.54
C GLU A 598 11.28 -22.39 -5.40
N ARG A 599 12.28 -21.92 -6.16
CA ARG A 599 13.17 -22.80 -6.95
C ARG A 599 13.92 -23.78 -6.07
N TRP A 600 14.52 -23.30 -4.98
CA TRP A 600 15.26 -24.16 -4.05
C TRP A 600 14.36 -25.22 -3.43
N THR A 601 13.13 -24.88 -3.02
CA THR A 601 12.17 -25.86 -2.48
C THR A 601 11.73 -26.86 -3.55
N ALA A 602 11.54 -26.43 -4.80
CA ALA A 602 11.20 -27.32 -5.91
C ALA A 602 12.35 -28.28 -6.26
N ASP A 603 13.60 -27.81 -6.22
CA ASP A 603 14.77 -28.66 -6.45
C ASP A 603 14.95 -29.66 -5.30
N MET A 604 14.70 -29.25 -4.06
CA MET A 604 14.69 -30.15 -2.89
C MET A 604 13.63 -31.24 -3.05
N GLU A 605 12.43 -30.87 -3.50
CA GLU A 605 11.37 -31.83 -3.78
C GLU A 605 11.81 -32.86 -4.83
N ARG A 606 12.33 -32.40 -5.98
CA ARG A 606 12.79 -33.31 -7.04
C ARG A 606 13.91 -34.23 -6.56
N ALA A 607 14.79 -33.74 -5.70
CA ALA A 607 15.95 -34.48 -5.22
C ALA A 607 15.62 -35.48 -4.09
N LEU A 608 14.63 -35.20 -3.25
CA LEU A 608 14.43 -35.93 -1.99
C LEU A 608 13.05 -36.59 -1.83
N LEU A 609 12.05 -36.24 -2.64
CA LEU A 609 10.67 -36.73 -2.46
C LEU A 609 10.55 -38.26 -2.53
N HIS A 610 11.40 -38.95 -3.31
CA HIS A 610 11.36 -40.41 -3.37
C HIS A 610 11.72 -41.10 -2.04
N TYR A 611 12.35 -40.38 -1.10
CA TYR A 611 12.65 -40.88 0.24
C TYR A 611 11.48 -40.74 1.24
N GLU A 612 10.36 -40.11 0.86
CA GLU A 612 9.19 -39.90 1.74
C GLU A 612 8.68 -41.20 2.39
N ASN A 613 8.68 -42.29 1.63
CA ASN A 613 8.17 -43.59 2.07
C ASN A 613 9.26 -44.57 2.48
N THR A 614 10.54 -44.15 2.51
CA THR A 614 11.63 -45.02 2.95
C THR A 614 11.41 -45.38 4.42
N PRO A 615 11.35 -46.68 4.79
CA PRO A 615 11.19 -47.08 6.18
C PRO A 615 12.29 -46.51 7.08
N GLN A 616 11.90 -45.76 8.11
CA GLN A 616 12.81 -45.19 9.10
C GLN A 616 12.59 -45.83 10.48
N PRO A 617 13.64 -45.94 11.32
CA PRO A 617 13.45 -46.37 12.70
C PRO A 617 12.62 -45.31 13.46
N LYS A 618 12.04 -45.70 14.59
CA LYS A 618 11.24 -44.81 15.44
C LYS A 618 12.05 -44.38 16.66
N ILE A 619 12.00 -43.09 16.98
CA ILE A 619 12.56 -42.58 18.22
C ILE A 619 11.70 -43.10 19.39
N THR A 620 12.31 -43.80 20.34
CA THR A 620 11.64 -44.31 21.55
C THR A 620 11.93 -43.47 22.77
N ASP A 621 13.15 -42.93 22.84
CA ASP A 621 13.62 -42.13 23.97
C ASP A 621 14.40 -40.93 23.44
N VAL A 622 14.17 -39.77 24.06
CA VAL A 622 14.84 -38.51 23.72
C VAL A 622 15.47 -37.96 25.00
N SER A 623 16.77 -37.67 24.94
CA SER A 623 17.45 -36.87 25.96
C SER A 623 18.06 -35.65 25.29
N LEU A 624 17.71 -34.47 25.76
CA LEU A 624 18.20 -33.19 25.23
C LEU A 624 18.72 -32.35 26.39
N ARG A 625 19.96 -31.87 26.29
CA ARG A 625 20.46 -30.74 27.06
C ARG A 625 20.47 -29.53 26.15
N ILE A 626 19.70 -28.51 26.51
CA ILE A 626 19.60 -27.26 25.75
C ILE A 626 20.23 -26.14 26.58
N ASP A 627 21.33 -25.60 26.06
CA ASP A 627 22.03 -24.46 26.64
C ASP A 627 21.56 -23.19 25.91
N LEU A 628 20.82 -22.33 26.63
CA LEU A 628 20.23 -21.11 26.09
C LEU A 628 21.05 -19.88 26.42
N TYR A 629 21.30 -19.05 25.40
CA TYR A 629 21.96 -17.75 25.52
C TYR A 629 21.06 -16.66 24.90
N PRO A 630 19.96 -16.26 25.58
CA PRO A 630 18.98 -15.30 25.06
C PRO A 630 19.59 -14.00 24.54
N HIS A 631 20.49 -13.39 25.32
CA HIS A 631 21.19 -12.14 24.97
C HIS A 631 22.20 -12.26 23.83
N GLN A 632 22.50 -13.49 23.41
CA GLN A 632 23.34 -13.77 22.25
C GLN A 632 22.50 -14.30 21.08
N HIS A 633 21.17 -14.39 21.23
CA HIS A 633 20.25 -15.01 20.28
C HIS A 633 20.74 -16.38 19.80
N ARG A 634 21.19 -17.18 20.76
CA ARG A 634 21.82 -18.47 20.51
C ARG A 634 21.26 -19.56 21.40
N ALA A 635 21.00 -20.72 20.81
CA ALA A 635 20.73 -21.96 21.53
C ALA A 635 21.68 -23.06 21.03
N MET A 636 22.17 -23.88 21.96
CA MET A 636 22.93 -25.08 21.64
C MET A 636 22.21 -26.28 22.22
N ALA A 637 21.97 -27.30 21.40
CA ALA A 637 21.38 -28.55 21.86
C ALA A 637 22.42 -29.67 21.76
N THR A 638 22.66 -30.36 22.86
CA THR A 638 23.37 -31.64 22.90
C THR A 638 22.34 -32.71 23.16
N GLY A 639 22.12 -33.59 22.18
CA GLY A 639 21.02 -34.54 22.19
C GLY A 639 21.46 -35.98 21.98
N SER A 640 20.66 -36.90 22.50
CA SER A 640 20.71 -38.31 22.16
C SER A 640 19.32 -38.88 21.91
N TYR A 641 19.15 -39.63 20.83
CA TYR A 641 17.96 -40.41 20.55
C TYR A 641 18.26 -41.90 20.71
N VAL A 642 17.34 -42.64 21.35
CA VAL A 642 17.26 -44.09 21.19
C VAL A 642 16.30 -44.36 20.06
N ILE A 643 16.80 -45.03 19.02
CA ILE A 643 16.02 -45.42 17.85
C ILE A 643 15.76 -46.92 17.86
N GLU A 644 14.55 -47.33 17.51
CA GLU A 644 14.11 -48.73 17.46
C GLU A 644 13.56 -49.05 16.07
N ASN A 645 14.00 -50.17 15.48
CA ASN A 645 13.43 -50.64 14.23
C ASN A 645 12.08 -51.33 14.53
N ARG A 646 10.99 -50.59 14.38
CA ARG A 646 9.62 -51.11 14.53
C ARG A 646 9.03 -51.67 13.22
N SER A 647 9.82 -51.78 12.17
CA SER A 647 9.39 -52.40 10.91
C SER A 647 9.58 -53.91 10.96
N SER A 648 8.97 -54.64 10.00
CA SER A 648 9.11 -56.10 9.88
C SER A 648 10.36 -56.54 9.12
N ALA A 649 11.16 -55.60 8.58
CA ALA A 649 12.34 -55.87 7.77
C ALA A 649 13.60 -55.18 8.35
N PRO A 650 14.82 -55.69 8.06
CA PRO A 650 16.04 -55.00 8.44
C PRO A 650 16.17 -53.65 7.73
N LEU A 651 16.62 -52.62 8.46
CA LEU A 651 16.88 -51.28 7.89
C LEU A 651 18.36 -51.13 7.56
N THR A 652 18.66 -50.73 6.32
CA THR A 652 20.05 -50.54 5.86
C THR A 652 20.57 -49.13 6.07
N GLU A 653 19.68 -48.16 6.24
CA GLU A 653 20.01 -46.75 6.36
C GLU A 653 19.03 -46.03 7.30
N VAL A 654 19.48 -44.87 7.78
CA VAL A 654 18.68 -43.89 8.51
C VAL A 654 18.92 -42.52 7.90
N HIS A 655 17.84 -41.78 7.69
CA HIS A 655 17.87 -40.45 7.10
C HIS A 655 17.66 -39.39 8.17
N LEU A 656 18.40 -38.30 8.10
CA LEU A 656 18.31 -37.17 9.00
C LEU A 656 17.97 -35.91 8.22
N MET A 657 16.98 -35.17 8.71
CA MET A 657 16.60 -33.86 8.19
C MET A 657 16.57 -32.83 9.31
N TRP A 658 16.90 -31.57 9.03
CA TRP A 658 16.85 -30.51 10.03
C TRP A 658 16.43 -29.16 9.42
N PRO A 659 16.07 -28.14 10.22
CA PRO A 659 15.78 -26.80 9.70
C PRO A 659 17.02 -26.18 9.06
N GLU A 660 16.85 -25.47 7.95
CA GLU A 660 17.97 -24.86 7.22
C GLU A 660 18.82 -23.91 8.07
N LEU A 661 18.19 -23.15 8.96
CA LEU A 661 18.89 -22.20 9.82
C LEU A 661 19.62 -22.87 11.01
N LEU A 662 19.34 -24.15 11.26
CA LEU A 662 19.98 -24.92 12.33
C LEU A 662 21.30 -25.50 11.82
N LYS A 663 22.40 -25.20 12.51
CA LYS A 663 23.71 -25.80 12.20
C LYS A 663 23.83 -27.14 12.90
N LEU A 664 24.01 -28.19 12.11
CA LEU A 664 24.31 -29.54 12.60
C LEU A 664 25.83 -29.68 12.76
N GLU A 665 26.34 -29.55 13.99
CA GLU A 665 27.79 -29.49 14.25
C GLU A 665 28.44 -30.87 14.33
N ARG A 666 27.71 -31.83 14.91
CA ARG A 666 28.18 -33.21 15.06
C ARG A 666 26.99 -34.15 15.05
N VAL A 667 27.13 -35.27 14.37
CA VAL A 667 26.22 -36.42 14.47
C VAL A 667 27.03 -37.70 14.50
N GLU A 668 26.65 -38.59 15.39
CA GLU A 668 27.18 -39.95 15.49
C GLU A 668 26.02 -40.92 15.62
N ILE A 669 26.03 -41.98 14.82
CA ILE A 669 25.00 -43.01 14.83
C ILE A 669 25.68 -44.35 15.06
N ASP A 670 25.23 -45.08 16.08
CA ASP A 670 25.80 -46.38 16.42
C ASP A 670 25.80 -47.33 15.22
N GLY A 671 26.99 -47.79 14.83
CA GLY A 671 27.15 -48.73 13.73
C GLY A 671 26.69 -48.21 12.36
N ALA A 672 26.65 -46.88 12.16
CA ALA A 672 26.40 -46.25 10.87
C ALA A 672 27.51 -45.29 10.46
N THR A 673 27.70 -45.13 9.16
CA THR A 673 28.63 -44.18 8.56
C THR A 673 27.88 -43.29 7.58
N LEU A 674 28.26 -42.01 7.51
CA LEU A 674 27.68 -41.06 6.56
C LEU A 674 27.90 -41.58 5.13
N ALA A 675 26.79 -41.76 4.41
CA ALA A 675 26.79 -42.28 3.05
C ALA A 675 26.62 -41.17 2.01
N GLU A 676 25.72 -40.21 2.28
CA GLU A 676 25.46 -39.06 1.42
C GLU A 676 25.16 -37.83 2.28
N ASP A 677 25.73 -36.68 1.92
CA ASP A 677 25.48 -35.40 2.61
C ASP A 677 24.99 -34.34 1.62
N PHE A 678 23.68 -34.17 1.54
CA PHE A 678 23.05 -33.19 0.65
C PHE A 678 23.35 -31.75 1.10
N ALA A 679 23.87 -31.52 2.32
CA ALA A 679 24.31 -30.20 2.74
C ALA A 679 25.56 -29.73 1.98
N THR A 680 26.27 -30.64 1.31
CA THR A 680 27.44 -30.35 0.48
C THR A 680 27.12 -30.23 -1.02
N HIS A 681 25.89 -30.52 -1.42
CA HIS A 681 25.46 -30.47 -2.82
C HIS A 681 25.21 -29.04 -3.31
N HIS A 682 25.02 -28.88 -4.62
CA HIS A 682 24.58 -27.64 -5.24
C HIS A 682 23.31 -27.88 -6.07
N PRO A 683 22.13 -27.43 -5.60
CA PRO A 683 21.86 -26.72 -4.34
C PRO A 683 22.03 -27.60 -3.08
N ALA A 684 22.35 -26.97 -1.94
CA ALA A 684 22.52 -27.63 -0.65
C ALA A 684 21.17 -27.78 0.07
N PHE A 685 20.93 -28.95 0.67
CA PHE A 685 19.73 -29.25 1.46
C PHE A 685 20.09 -29.77 2.86
N PRO A 686 19.34 -29.42 3.91
CA PRO A 686 19.60 -29.90 5.28
C PRO A 686 19.14 -31.36 5.46
N PHE A 687 19.81 -32.28 4.75
CA PHE A 687 19.47 -33.70 4.69
C PHE A 687 20.72 -34.59 4.57
N GLN A 688 20.78 -35.66 5.35
CA GLN A 688 21.86 -36.65 5.33
C GLN A 688 21.34 -38.07 5.30
N ILE A 689 22.06 -38.95 4.61
CA ILE A 689 21.82 -40.39 4.59
C ILE A 689 22.97 -41.09 5.30
N TRP A 690 22.65 -41.87 6.32
CA TRP A 690 23.61 -42.67 7.07
C TRP A 690 23.36 -44.15 6.82
N ARG A 691 24.39 -44.89 6.41
CA ARG A 691 24.29 -46.31 6.11
C ARG A 691 24.82 -47.13 7.27
N PHE A 692 24.03 -48.09 7.73
CA PHE A 692 24.44 -49.00 8.79
C PHE A 692 25.45 -50.03 8.27
N SER A 693 26.57 -50.22 8.96
CA SER A 693 27.55 -51.24 8.62
C SER A 693 26.99 -52.66 8.76
N ARG A 694 26.04 -52.84 9.69
CA ARG A 694 25.18 -54.03 9.81
C ARG A 694 23.72 -53.57 9.79
N PRO A 695 22.87 -54.08 8.89
CA PRO A 695 21.46 -53.70 8.86
C PRO A 695 20.80 -53.86 10.23
N MET A 696 20.08 -52.84 10.66
CA MET A 696 19.39 -52.78 11.94
C MET A 696 18.19 -53.72 11.92
N GLN A 697 18.21 -54.78 12.72
CA GLN A 697 17.20 -55.84 12.72
C GLN A 697 15.88 -55.37 13.36
N PRO A 698 14.72 -55.98 13.02
CA PRO A 698 13.46 -55.71 13.71
C PRO A 698 13.59 -55.84 15.23
N GLY A 699 13.14 -54.83 15.98
CA GLY A 699 13.24 -54.73 17.43
C GLY A 699 14.63 -54.32 17.96
N GLU A 700 15.66 -54.22 17.10
CA GLU A 700 16.97 -53.72 17.50
C GLU A 700 16.89 -52.24 17.90
N ARG A 701 17.69 -51.85 18.89
CA ARG A 701 17.82 -50.46 19.35
C ARG A 701 19.25 -49.96 19.17
N ARG A 702 19.39 -48.70 18.75
CA ARG A 702 20.67 -47.99 18.53
C ARG A 702 20.56 -46.56 19.03
N GLN A 703 21.69 -45.90 19.25
CA GLN A 703 21.72 -44.49 19.66
C GLN A 703 22.17 -43.57 18.52
N ILE A 704 21.61 -42.37 18.51
CA ILE A 704 22.07 -41.23 17.71
C ILE A 704 22.48 -40.15 18.70
N HIS A 705 23.71 -39.66 18.61
CA HIS A 705 24.18 -38.49 19.34
C HIS A 705 24.33 -37.32 18.38
N PHE A 706 23.90 -36.14 18.79
CA PHE A 706 24.03 -34.95 17.97
C PHE A 706 24.31 -33.68 18.78
N VAL A 707 24.97 -32.73 18.12
CA VAL A 707 25.15 -31.36 18.59
C VAL A 707 24.64 -30.42 17.53
N THR A 708 23.72 -29.55 17.90
CA THR A 708 23.13 -28.53 17.02
C THR A 708 23.30 -27.15 17.62
N ARG A 709 23.39 -26.15 16.75
CA ARG A 709 23.47 -24.74 17.13
C ARG A 709 22.51 -23.92 16.28
N ASP A 710 21.60 -23.23 16.95
CA ASP A 710 20.83 -22.13 16.38
C ASP A 710 21.50 -20.83 16.80
N GLU A 711 22.05 -20.09 15.83
CA GLU A 711 22.73 -18.82 16.07
C GLU A 711 22.59 -17.92 14.84
N ARG A 712 22.12 -16.70 15.07
CA ARG A 712 22.02 -15.68 14.02
C ARG A 712 23.01 -14.56 14.28
N VAL A 713 23.85 -14.29 13.30
CA VAL A 713 24.87 -13.24 13.38
C VAL A 713 24.44 -12.06 12.52
N GLY A 714 24.50 -10.85 13.08
CA GLY A 714 24.08 -9.64 12.38
C GLY A 714 22.56 -9.54 12.24
N PHE A 715 22.07 -9.06 11.09
CA PHE A 715 20.65 -8.96 10.81
C PHE A 715 20.34 -9.40 9.37
N PRO A 716 19.33 -10.26 9.17
CA PRO A 716 18.94 -10.70 7.83
C PRO A 716 17.96 -9.72 7.18
N THR A 717 17.84 -9.79 5.85
CA THR A 717 16.82 -9.06 5.08
C THR A 717 15.45 -9.75 5.17
N ASN A 718 15.42 -11.08 5.06
CA ASN A 718 14.24 -11.93 5.11
C ASN A 718 14.25 -12.78 6.39
N ASN A 719 13.12 -13.41 6.75
CA ASN A 719 13.01 -14.32 7.91
C ASN A 719 13.56 -13.75 9.23
N VAL A 720 13.28 -12.47 9.49
CA VAL A 720 13.82 -11.75 10.65
C VAL A 720 13.51 -12.40 12.00
N LEU A 721 12.38 -13.11 12.14
CA LEU A 721 11.94 -13.76 13.39
C LEU A 721 12.95 -14.80 13.89
N SER A 722 13.40 -14.63 15.14
CA SER A 722 14.27 -15.56 15.86
C SER A 722 13.45 -16.39 16.86
N ASP A 723 13.77 -17.67 17.00
CA ASP A 723 13.19 -18.55 18.04
C ASP A 723 13.80 -18.24 19.42
N VAL A 724 15.06 -17.80 19.44
CA VAL A 724 15.78 -17.36 20.63
C VAL A 724 15.76 -15.83 20.73
N ASN A 725 15.00 -15.33 21.71
CA ASN A 725 14.78 -13.91 21.97
C ASN A 725 15.26 -13.54 23.38
N ASP A 726 15.64 -12.27 23.58
CA ASP A 726 16.01 -11.72 24.91
C ASP A 726 14.95 -12.03 25.96
N ASN A 727 13.68 -11.84 25.61
CA ASN A 727 12.54 -12.22 26.43
C ASN A 727 11.49 -12.96 25.59
N GLY A 728 11.01 -14.10 26.07
CA GLY A 728 10.07 -14.96 25.33
C GLY A 728 10.72 -15.84 24.27
N THR A 729 11.81 -16.55 24.62
CA THR A 729 12.36 -17.64 23.78
C THR A 729 11.37 -18.79 23.70
N PHE A 730 11.05 -19.23 22.48
CA PHE A 730 10.18 -20.36 22.22
C PHE A 730 10.90 -21.36 21.32
N LEU A 731 11.18 -22.55 21.85
CA LEU A 731 11.83 -23.62 21.12
C LEU A 731 10.95 -24.86 21.19
N ASN A 732 10.79 -25.52 20.05
CA ASN A 732 10.22 -26.85 19.97
C ASN A 732 11.31 -27.85 19.54
N ASP A 733 10.99 -29.14 19.60
CA ASP A 733 11.86 -30.24 19.19
C ASP A 733 12.36 -30.09 17.74
N ARG A 734 11.49 -29.65 16.82
CA ARG A 734 11.84 -29.41 15.41
C ARG A 734 12.83 -28.27 15.21
N ASN A 735 12.87 -27.29 16.09
CA ASN A 735 13.74 -26.12 15.97
C ASN A 735 15.18 -26.41 16.41
N VAL A 736 15.38 -27.38 17.32
CA VAL A 736 16.67 -27.61 17.97
C VAL A 736 17.29 -28.96 17.69
N ALA A 737 16.57 -29.90 17.07
CA ALA A 737 17.06 -31.25 16.87
C ALA A 737 16.72 -31.79 15.47
N PRO A 738 17.52 -32.73 14.94
CA PRO A 738 17.22 -33.37 13.67
C PRO A 738 16.00 -34.29 13.81
N VAL A 739 15.30 -34.48 12.69
CA VAL A 739 14.14 -35.36 12.54
C VAL A 739 14.56 -36.57 11.70
N LEU A 740 13.98 -37.75 12.00
CA LEU A 740 14.20 -38.95 11.21
C LEU A 740 13.33 -38.97 9.96
N GLY A 741 13.94 -39.21 8.80
CA GLY A 741 13.26 -39.26 7.52
C GLY A 741 13.05 -37.90 6.86
N PHE A 742 12.46 -37.94 5.68
CA PHE A 742 12.07 -36.76 4.93
C PHE A 742 10.70 -36.25 5.38
N ASP A 743 10.58 -34.97 5.73
CA ASP A 743 9.30 -34.33 6.09
C ASP A 743 8.73 -33.55 4.90
N ARG A 744 7.57 -33.98 4.38
CA ARG A 744 6.87 -33.27 3.30
C ARG A 744 6.40 -31.86 3.70
N GLY A 745 6.30 -31.57 5.00
CA GLY A 745 5.86 -30.27 5.52
C GLY A 745 6.71 -29.08 5.06
N VAL A 746 7.96 -29.31 4.66
CA VAL A 746 8.86 -28.24 4.17
C VAL A 746 8.73 -27.95 2.66
N LEU A 747 7.91 -28.72 1.94
CA LEU A 747 7.72 -28.55 0.50
C LEU A 747 6.73 -27.43 0.17
N LEU A 748 6.71 -27.05 -1.11
CA LEU A 748 5.74 -26.10 -1.66
C LEU A 748 4.32 -26.60 -1.41
N GLN A 749 3.57 -25.84 -0.60
CA GLN A 749 2.17 -26.15 -0.28
C GLN A 749 1.21 -25.67 -1.38
N ASP A 750 1.57 -24.59 -2.07
CA ASP A 750 0.79 -24.09 -3.20
C ASP A 750 0.91 -25.05 -4.38
N ARG A 751 -0.22 -25.71 -4.70
CA ARG A 751 -0.30 -26.69 -5.78
C ARG A 751 0.07 -26.11 -7.13
N ASN A 752 -0.19 -24.82 -7.36
CA ASN A 752 0.08 -24.15 -8.62
C ASN A 752 1.58 -23.86 -8.76
N ARG A 753 2.25 -23.46 -7.68
CA ARG A 753 3.72 -23.24 -7.69
C ARG A 753 4.51 -24.54 -7.77
N ARG A 754 3.92 -25.65 -7.32
CA ARG A 754 4.53 -26.99 -7.33
C ARG A 754 4.47 -27.65 -8.72
N ARG A 755 3.52 -27.26 -9.56
CA ARG A 755 3.44 -27.67 -10.97
C ARG A 755 4.47 -26.89 -11.78
#